data_AF-A0A944MBA9-F1
#
_entry.id   AF-A0A944MBA9-F1
#
_cell.length_a   1.000
_cell.length_b   1.000
_cell.length_c   1.000
_cell.angle_alpha   90.00
_cell.angle_beta   90.00
_cell.angle_gamma   90.00
#
_symmetry.space_group_name_H-M   'P 1'
#
loop_
_entity.id
_entity.type
_entity.pdbx_description
1 polymer ?
#
loop_
_entity_poly.entity_id
_entity_poly.type
_entity_poly.pdbx_seq_one_letter_code
_entity_poly.pdbx_strand_id
1 'polypeptide(L)'
;MNISYYISTSLRNIFLLNPWLSSGYLLDKKIDTMGITMQHCRNSTMLAKYSFIIFILAFSQQLFSGECAPVAQLVSLQGSVEKRSTGQDDWHQAQLDDQFCAGDAIRTNNDAKAAARLSNDTLLRLDANSSLTFSQVEKDSRSLLDLLRGAVHFMSRTPKSLEVKTPYVNASIEGTEFVIRIENEATDVIVLEGVVIARNTDGAVELGANQAARAPANQQPVMVAIAKPFDAVTWALYYPPLPDLPTEADTLARSAVQAIVQNRLEDAAELAKQALEKDSQSAAAYMAQSYVDQAMFDIPAALANSQRAAALAPESALTQARLAEVRLMTGNSRAAREDANRATSLNPKLSLAHTVLGFASLRDVNLDSAKRAFEEAITLDSAAPLPRLGLGLLKIRQGDLESGRQEIETAVLLDPSNALLRSYMGKAYYEENRNGLASQQFAMAKELDANDPTAWFYESILLQSENYPVEALHSQRQATELNSNRGVYRSRQLLDQDEAARNIASARIYTDLGFEKMAIADGAMALSQAPDNFSAHRFMADINATQPQRRLAVDSELLQSKLLQPLNAHTLRPKLSDLQLADGPTRLSYNEFNPLFIQAGPSLLLDGFLAGNDTWGEDLIVSYLHNRFSISLGQFHYESDGFGETGRLEKDTLTAFAQFNVTPETMLQIELTEDDQENGYLNQHFFPADFAIPDFTGDAERSDYRFGIRHQISVDSQIIGNVLRSENTFEQHFGTGFFSSLTLADDEIDNRELQWLNTFGDIKTVLGGSIIEADSETTTEFGYLEDIDKSNINQKYDRIYLYTYIPLGQTVNLTLGATYTNYEEIFELRTVPPVGDAIIFPTEKIDEDQINPKFGISWNALPTTTIRFSAFREGRRYDDDATLEPSQVSGFNQIYNDFSSDVVIDSNRYGLAIDHEINSMLYTGASVLHADLESSVITPTEQKTLDTEQQVAEAYVYYIPNNKINFKIELDYEDYQGQREAFAPNVLSLKTYRLPVGFKYRPFKDLTFELLATYYNQKGEYQILDEFFMPIEVEGNDDFWLFDGSLTYDLPKRMGKFSLGVKNLFDTSFNYEDRINNSVFLSSEKDTNLYELSQERIIYGKFILRFSS
;
A
#
# COMPACT_ATOMS: atom_id res chain seq x y z
N MET A 1 -39.60 8.80 -37.59
CA MET A 1 -40.20 9.92 -38.35
C MET A 1 -41.31 10.49 -37.49
N ASN A 2 -41.33 11.81 -37.28
CA ASN A 2 -42.01 12.48 -36.18
C ASN A 2 -41.50 12.13 -34.77
N ILE A 3 -41.56 13.14 -33.89
CA ILE A 3 -41.05 13.26 -32.52
C ILE A 3 -42.09 14.14 -31.78
N SER A 4 -42.35 13.92 -30.49
CA SER A 4 -42.86 14.95 -29.58
C SER A 4 -42.72 14.55 -28.10
N TYR A 5 -42.04 15.39 -27.32
CA TYR A 5 -42.24 15.79 -25.90
C TYR A 5 -42.90 14.80 -24.91
N TYR A 6 -42.37 14.59 -23.70
CA TYR A 6 -41.81 15.60 -22.77
C TYR A 6 -40.61 15.08 -21.95
N ILE A 7 -39.61 15.95 -21.70
CA ILE A 7 -38.68 15.91 -20.53
C ILE A 7 -38.42 17.37 -20.13
N SER A 8 -38.30 17.68 -18.84
CA SER A 8 -38.12 19.06 -18.33
C SER A 8 -36.97 19.23 -17.35
N THR A 9 -35.83 19.71 -17.87
CA THR A 9 -34.88 20.63 -17.21
C THR A 9 -34.48 20.39 -15.75
N SER A 10 -33.33 19.74 -15.57
CA SER A 10 -32.31 20.14 -14.61
C SER A 10 -30.94 20.24 -15.32
N LEU A 11 -29.88 20.63 -14.59
CA LEU A 11 -28.45 20.55 -14.97
C LEU A 11 -28.04 20.92 -16.41
N ARG A 12 -28.03 22.23 -16.72
CA ARG A 12 -27.17 22.80 -17.80
C ARG A 12 -26.47 24.09 -17.37
N ASN A 13 -25.28 23.93 -16.78
CA ASN A 13 -24.13 24.86 -16.69
C ASN A 13 -23.14 24.15 -15.75
N ILE A 14 -22.01 23.60 -16.18
CA ILE A 14 -20.81 24.29 -16.71
C ILE A 14 -20.11 23.39 -17.77
N PHE A 15 -18.94 23.79 -18.26
CA PHE A 15 -18.10 23.14 -19.29
C PHE A 15 -18.61 23.19 -20.74
N LEU A 16 -18.17 24.23 -21.44
CA LEU A 16 -17.97 24.21 -22.89
C LEU A 16 -16.57 24.75 -23.21
N LEU A 17 -15.72 23.92 -23.81
CA LEU A 17 -14.92 24.35 -24.96
C LEU A 17 -14.50 23.15 -25.82
N ASN A 18 -14.93 23.20 -27.09
CA ASN A 18 -14.86 22.13 -28.09
C ASN A 18 -13.46 21.99 -28.76
N PRO A 19 -13.22 20.93 -29.57
CA PRO A 19 -11.87 20.37 -29.77
C PRO A 19 -11.31 20.57 -31.21
N TRP A 20 -10.58 19.55 -31.70
CA TRP A 20 -9.99 19.32 -33.03
C TRP A 20 -8.49 19.61 -33.21
N LEU A 21 -7.71 18.52 -33.15
CA LEU A 21 -6.42 18.37 -33.84
C LEU A 21 -6.61 17.41 -35.02
N SER A 22 -6.37 17.84 -36.25
CA SER A 22 -6.09 16.92 -37.37
C SER A 22 -5.36 17.61 -38.52
N SER A 23 -4.40 16.89 -39.12
CA SER A 23 -3.61 17.27 -40.30
C SER A 23 -2.72 18.53 -40.19
N GLY A 24 -1.54 18.44 -40.80
CA GLY A 24 -0.70 19.59 -41.15
C GLY A 24 0.22 19.19 -42.30
N TYR A 25 0.71 20.15 -43.10
CA TYR A 25 1.81 19.93 -44.04
C TYR A 25 2.39 21.26 -44.60
N LEU A 26 3.72 21.43 -44.46
CA LEU A 26 4.68 22.19 -45.30
C LEU A 26 4.50 23.68 -45.75
N LEU A 27 5.66 24.36 -45.77
CA LEU A 27 6.17 25.39 -46.73
C LEU A 27 5.75 26.89 -46.66
N ASP A 28 6.62 27.68 -46.01
CA ASP A 28 7.51 28.69 -46.65
C ASP A 28 7.03 30.11 -47.07
N LYS A 29 7.97 31.08 -46.97
CA LYS A 29 8.05 32.46 -47.51
C LYS A 29 7.03 33.57 -47.13
N LYS A 30 7.45 34.42 -46.17
CA LYS A 30 8.05 35.79 -46.36
C LYS A 30 7.27 36.91 -47.11
N ILE A 31 7.48 38.17 -46.65
CA ILE A 31 7.32 39.52 -47.28
C ILE A 31 6.27 40.47 -46.63
N ASP A 32 6.74 41.25 -45.65
CA ASP A 32 6.77 42.73 -45.55
C ASP A 32 5.57 43.71 -45.80
N THR A 33 5.55 44.74 -44.93
CA THR A 33 5.28 46.20 -45.12
C THR A 33 3.89 46.91 -44.98
N MET A 34 3.86 47.83 -43.98
CA MET A 34 3.42 49.25 -44.00
C MET A 34 1.94 49.74 -43.84
N GLY A 35 1.80 50.85 -43.08
CA GLY A 35 0.63 51.77 -43.00
C GLY A 35 -0.08 51.80 -41.61
N ILE A 36 0.19 52.68 -40.63
CA ILE A 36 0.09 54.16 -40.56
C ILE A 36 -1.37 54.63 -40.82
N THR A 37 -2.12 55.23 -39.88
CA THR A 37 -1.91 56.56 -39.23
C THR A 37 -2.77 56.79 -37.96
N MET A 38 -2.35 57.72 -37.07
CA MET A 38 -3.07 58.66 -36.15
C MET A 38 -4.63 58.63 -36.02
N GLN A 39 -5.31 59.06 -34.93
CA GLN A 39 -5.04 59.94 -33.75
C GLN A 39 -6.19 59.77 -32.67
N HIS A 40 -6.37 60.45 -31.50
CA HIS A 40 -5.68 61.49 -30.69
C HIS A 40 -6.22 61.49 -29.23
N CYS A 41 -5.39 61.82 -28.22
CA CYS A 41 -5.71 62.40 -26.87
C CYS A 41 -6.72 61.72 -25.88
N ARG A 42 -6.62 61.85 -24.55
CA ARG A 42 -5.69 62.64 -23.67
C ARG A 42 -5.57 62.01 -22.25
N ASN A 43 -4.39 62.17 -21.63
CA ASN A 43 -4.02 62.33 -20.20
C ASN A 43 -5.02 61.92 -19.07
N SER A 44 -4.63 61.35 -17.92
CA SER A 44 -3.33 61.10 -17.25
C SER A 44 -3.58 60.16 -16.04
N THR A 45 -2.64 59.44 -15.41
CA THR A 45 -1.20 59.69 -15.13
C THR A 45 -0.35 58.41 -15.23
N MET A 46 0.91 58.53 -15.64
CA MET A 46 1.88 57.41 -15.69
C MET A 46 3.30 57.98 -15.60
N LEU A 47 3.98 57.78 -14.45
CA LEU A 47 5.30 58.39 -14.20
C LEU A 47 6.19 57.58 -13.24
N ALA A 48 6.16 56.24 -13.37
CA ALA A 48 6.97 55.33 -12.54
C ALA A 48 7.42 54.03 -13.24
N LYS A 49 7.34 53.92 -14.58
CA LYS A 49 7.65 52.67 -15.33
C LYS A 49 8.77 52.74 -16.37
N TYR A 50 9.44 53.88 -16.54
CA TYR A 50 10.55 54.03 -17.51
C TYR A 50 11.79 54.72 -16.92
N SER A 51 12.46 54.04 -15.98
CA SER A 51 13.86 54.31 -15.61
C SER A 51 14.70 53.04 -15.39
N PHE A 52 14.10 51.88 -15.13
CA PHE A 52 14.86 50.67 -14.75
C PHE A 52 15.52 49.92 -15.91
N ILE A 53 15.09 50.15 -17.15
CA ILE A 53 15.66 49.50 -18.36
C ILE A 53 17.00 50.14 -18.79
N ILE A 54 17.34 51.34 -18.29
CA ILE A 54 18.61 52.02 -18.61
C ILE A 54 19.68 51.78 -17.52
N PHE A 55 19.28 51.40 -16.29
CA PHE A 55 20.24 51.08 -15.22
C PHE A 55 20.93 49.72 -15.39
N ILE A 56 20.32 48.80 -16.15
CA ILE A 56 20.85 47.45 -16.43
C ILE A 56 22.01 47.46 -17.45
N LEU A 57 22.16 48.54 -18.23
CA LEU A 57 23.18 48.67 -19.29
C LEU A 57 24.42 49.49 -18.89
N ALA A 58 24.60 49.79 -17.59
CA ALA A 58 25.67 50.67 -17.10
C ALA A 58 26.51 50.10 -15.94
N PHE A 59 26.37 48.81 -15.60
CA PHE A 59 27.12 48.18 -14.50
C PHE A 59 27.78 46.83 -14.87
N SER A 60 28.08 46.63 -16.15
CA SER A 60 28.68 45.40 -16.71
C SER A 60 30.09 45.62 -17.29
N GLN A 61 30.94 46.37 -16.59
CA GLN A 61 32.38 46.48 -16.89
C GLN A 61 33.27 46.34 -15.65
N GLN A 62 33.15 45.19 -14.97
CA GLN A 62 34.24 44.62 -14.18
C GLN A 62 34.44 43.17 -14.61
N LEU A 63 35.65 42.88 -15.12
CA LEU A 63 36.24 41.55 -15.35
C LEU A 63 35.37 40.51 -16.08
N PHE A 64 35.45 40.48 -17.41
CA PHE A 64 35.16 39.25 -18.18
C PHE A 64 36.28 38.23 -17.94
N SER A 65 36.02 37.22 -17.09
CA SER A 65 36.49 35.85 -17.35
C SER A 65 35.49 35.17 -18.29
N GLY A 66 35.98 34.39 -19.26
CA GLY A 66 35.10 33.76 -20.24
C GLY A 66 34.29 32.62 -19.63
N GLU A 67 32.99 32.82 -19.43
CA GLU A 67 32.07 31.75 -19.03
C GLU A 67 31.90 30.74 -20.16
N CYS A 68 32.57 29.61 -20.00
CA CYS A 68 32.40 28.40 -20.78
C CYS A 68 31.24 27.57 -20.20
N ALA A 69 30.54 26.82 -21.07
CA ALA A 69 29.48 25.93 -20.60
C ALA A 69 30.11 24.83 -19.70
N PRO A 70 29.60 24.63 -18.48
CA PRO A 70 30.19 23.67 -17.54
C PRO A 70 29.96 22.24 -18.04
N VAL A 71 31.03 21.45 -18.09
CA VAL A 71 31.00 20.04 -18.49
C VAL A 71 30.90 19.09 -17.29
N ALA A 72 31.26 19.56 -16.09
CA ALA A 72 31.12 18.86 -14.81
C ALA A 72 30.92 19.80 -13.61
N GLN A 73 30.41 19.26 -12.50
CA GLN A 73 30.25 19.92 -11.19
C GLN A 73 30.76 19.01 -10.06
N LEU A 74 31.44 19.58 -9.06
CA LEU A 74 31.90 18.84 -7.87
C LEU A 74 30.75 18.58 -6.89
N VAL A 75 30.41 17.31 -6.66
CA VAL A 75 29.30 16.91 -5.76
C VAL A 75 29.79 16.34 -4.41
N SER A 76 31.09 16.07 -4.29
CA SER A 76 31.73 15.59 -3.05
C SER A 76 33.22 15.91 -3.04
N LEU A 77 33.75 16.25 -1.87
CA LEU A 77 35.19 16.41 -1.62
C LEU A 77 35.56 15.95 -0.19
N GLN A 78 36.69 15.26 -0.08
CA GLN A 78 37.30 14.80 1.15
C GLN A 78 38.79 15.12 1.10
N GLY A 79 39.35 15.74 2.14
CA GLY A 79 40.77 16.12 2.18
C GLY A 79 41.13 17.28 1.23
N SER A 80 42.37 17.30 0.74
CA SER A 80 42.83 18.33 -0.21
C SER A 80 42.58 17.91 -1.65
N VAL A 81 41.57 18.54 -2.26
CA VAL A 81 41.20 18.43 -3.67
C VAL A 81 41.53 19.76 -4.33
N GLU A 82 42.18 19.73 -5.49
CA GLU A 82 42.58 20.93 -6.22
C GLU A 82 42.09 20.89 -7.68
N LYS A 83 41.71 22.05 -8.20
CA LYS A 83 41.37 22.29 -9.59
C LYS A 83 42.42 23.17 -10.28
N ARG A 84 42.48 23.08 -11.60
CA ARG A 84 43.29 23.95 -12.48
C ARG A 84 42.49 24.28 -13.73
N SER A 85 42.29 25.57 -13.97
CA SER A 85 41.53 26.08 -15.11
C SER A 85 42.32 26.03 -16.41
N THR A 86 41.62 25.92 -17.53
CA THR A 86 42.21 25.89 -18.88
C THR A 86 43.08 27.12 -19.14
N GLY A 87 44.37 26.89 -19.45
CA GLY A 87 45.32 27.97 -19.72
C GLY A 87 45.93 28.63 -18.47
N GLN A 88 45.71 28.07 -17.27
CA GLN A 88 46.43 28.40 -16.04
C GLN A 88 47.35 27.24 -15.66
N ASP A 89 48.59 27.52 -15.24
CA ASP A 89 49.53 26.49 -14.78
C ASP A 89 49.38 26.18 -13.28
N ASP A 90 48.93 27.17 -12.49
CA ASP A 90 48.75 27.06 -11.05
C ASP A 90 47.51 26.22 -10.67
N TRP A 91 47.61 25.51 -9.55
CA TRP A 91 46.51 24.76 -8.95
C TRP A 91 45.89 25.54 -7.80
N HIS A 92 44.57 25.40 -7.64
CA HIS A 92 43.79 26.08 -6.61
C HIS A 92 42.93 25.05 -5.85
N GLN A 93 42.80 25.21 -4.53
CA GLN A 93 41.92 24.36 -3.72
C GLN A 93 40.48 24.46 -4.24
N ALA A 94 39.85 23.31 -4.50
CA ALA A 94 38.47 23.22 -4.97
C ALA A 94 37.47 23.37 -3.81
N GLN A 95 36.25 23.81 -4.14
CA GLN A 95 35.10 23.96 -3.24
C GLN A 95 33.93 23.08 -3.70
N LEU A 96 32.99 22.79 -2.79
CA LEU A 96 31.76 22.06 -3.16
C LEU A 96 30.97 22.88 -4.20
N ASP A 97 30.31 22.19 -5.12
CA ASP A 97 29.59 22.76 -6.27
C ASP A 97 30.46 23.56 -7.26
N ASP A 98 31.79 23.46 -7.17
CA ASP A 98 32.70 23.98 -8.20
C ASP A 98 32.37 23.38 -9.57
N GLN A 99 32.18 24.26 -10.55
CA GLN A 99 31.97 23.90 -11.94
C GLN A 99 33.31 23.84 -12.70
N PHE A 100 33.40 22.92 -13.66
CA PHE A 100 34.56 22.70 -14.53
C PHE A 100 34.16 22.85 -15.99
N CYS A 101 35.03 23.49 -16.76
CA CYS A 101 34.92 23.63 -18.21
C CYS A 101 35.77 22.61 -18.97
N ALA A 102 35.54 22.51 -20.28
CA ALA A 102 36.37 21.70 -21.18
C ALA A 102 37.81 22.25 -21.26
N GLY A 103 38.78 21.43 -20.86
CA GLY A 103 40.20 21.74 -20.70
C GLY A 103 40.66 21.84 -19.24
N ASP A 104 39.72 21.95 -18.29
CA ASP A 104 40.04 22.05 -16.86
C ASP A 104 40.43 20.68 -16.28
N ALA A 105 41.22 20.69 -15.22
CA ALA A 105 41.70 19.49 -14.55
C ALA A 105 41.40 19.49 -13.05
N ILE A 106 41.23 18.29 -12.49
CA ILE A 106 41.08 18.02 -11.06
C ILE A 106 42.18 17.05 -10.60
N ARG A 107 42.65 17.20 -9.37
CA ARG A 107 43.52 16.22 -8.69
C ARG A 107 43.13 16.04 -7.23
N THR A 108 43.35 14.82 -6.74
CA THR A 108 43.33 14.46 -5.32
C THR A 108 44.77 14.31 -4.83
N ASN A 109 45.05 14.80 -3.63
CA ASN A 109 46.33 14.57 -2.95
C ASN A 109 46.30 13.24 -2.16
N ASN A 110 47.29 13.02 -1.28
CA ASN A 110 47.23 11.91 -0.31
C ASN A 110 45.95 11.98 0.53
N ASP A 111 45.34 10.83 0.79
CA ASP A 111 44.15 10.63 1.64
C ASP A 111 42.91 11.47 1.24
N ALA A 112 42.94 12.07 0.05
CA ALA A 112 41.88 12.91 -0.49
C ALA A 112 41.03 12.13 -1.51
N LYS A 113 39.72 12.35 -1.50
CA LYS A 113 38.78 11.80 -2.48
C LYS A 113 37.91 12.92 -3.03
N ALA A 114 37.43 12.75 -4.25
CA ALA A 114 36.52 13.71 -4.88
C ALA A 114 35.43 12.95 -5.64
N ALA A 115 34.26 13.57 -5.82
CA ALA A 115 33.27 13.07 -6.75
C ALA A 115 32.64 14.21 -7.55
N ALA A 116 32.43 13.97 -8.84
CA ALA A 116 31.88 14.94 -9.77
C ALA A 116 30.73 14.32 -10.59
N ARG A 117 29.78 15.16 -11.00
CA ARG A 117 28.73 14.82 -11.96
C ARG A 117 29.05 15.51 -13.28
N LEU A 118 29.02 14.77 -14.38
CA LEU A 118 29.18 15.29 -15.74
C LEU A 118 27.84 15.83 -16.29
N SER A 119 27.91 16.67 -17.31
CA SER A 119 26.77 17.22 -18.08
C SER A 119 25.94 16.19 -18.89
N ASN A 120 26.27 14.89 -18.80
CA ASN A 120 25.48 13.77 -19.31
C ASN A 120 24.93 12.86 -18.19
N ASP A 121 24.96 13.35 -16.94
CA ASP A 121 24.56 12.67 -15.71
C ASP A 121 25.39 11.43 -15.35
N THR A 122 26.54 11.24 -16.00
CA THR A 122 27.56 10.30 -15.50
C THR A 122 28.14 10.84 -14.20
N LEU A 123 28.12 10.01 -13.17
CA LEU A 123 28.81 10.24 -11.90
C LEU A 123 30.20 9.61 -11.93
N LEU A 124 31.19 10.27 -11.33
CA LEU A 124 32.53 9.72 -11.15
C LEU A 124 33.10 10.06 -9.76
N ARG A 125 33.86 9.14 -9.18
CA ARG A 125 34.57 9.30 -7.89
C ARG A 125 36.04 8.99 -8.09
N LEU A 126 36.92 9.92 -7.68
CA LEU A 126 38.37 9.79 -7.75
C LEU A 126 38.93 9.31 -6.41
N ASP A 127 39.83 8.33 -6.46
CA ASP A 127 40.62 7.89 -5.31
C ASP A 127 41.80 8.84 -5.04
N ALA A 128 42.53 8.64 -3.94
CA ALA A 128 43.72 9.40 -3.58
C ALA A 128 44.80 9.40 -4.68
N ASN A 129 45.58 10.48 -4.74
CA ASN A 129 46.63 10.73 -5.74
C ASN A 129 46.20 10.75 -7.22
N SER A 130 44.91 10.64 -7.54
CA SER A 130 44.38 10.61 -8.91
C SER A 130 44.40 11.99 -9.58
N SER A 131 44.42 12.03 -10.92
CA SER A 131 44.20 13.27 -11.67
C SER A 131 43.57 13.04 -13.03
N LEU A 132 42.59 13.88 -13.36
CA LEU A 132 41.67 13.79 -14.48
C LEU A 132 41.57 15.15 -15.18
N THR A 133 41.52 15.17 -16.51
CA THR A 133 41.20 16.37 -17.31
C THR A 133 39.86 16.17 -18.01
N PHE A 134 38.98 17.17 -17.93
CA PHE A 134 37.67 17.17 -18.58
C PHE A 134 37.81 17.66 -20.02
N SER A 135 37.62 16.80 -21.02
CA SER A 135 37.87 17.15 -22.42
C SER A 135 36.60 17.52 -23.19
N GLN A 136 36.75 18.26 -24.29
CA GLN A 136 35.62 18.86 -24.99
C GLN A 136 34.77 17.81 -25.73
N VAL A 137 33.45 17.91 -25.59
CA VAL A 137 32.47 17.08 -26.28
C VAL A 137 32.51 17.38 -27.78
N GLU A 138 32.84 16.38 -28.60
CA GLU A 138 32.66 16.47 -30.05
C GLU A 138 31.17 16.46 -30.42
N LYS A 139 30.82 17.01 -31.60
CA LYS A 139 29.42 17.22 -32.00
C LYS A 139 28.54 15.96 -31.99
N ASP A 140 29.14 14.78 -32.10
CA ASP A 140 28.45 13.49 -32.08
C ASP A 140 28.55 12.81 -30.69
N SER A 141 27.97 13.47 -29.68
CA SER A 141 27.46 12.84 -28.44
C SER A 141 28.45 12.04 -27.55
N ARG A 142 29.76 12.35 -27.61
CA ARG A 142 30.77 11.72 -26.73
C ARG A 142 31.26 12.66 -25.63
N SER A 143 30.95 12.31 -24.38
CA SER A 143 31.71 12.81 -23.23
C SER A 143 33.11 12.22 -23.28
N LEU A 144 34.15 13.04 -23.16
CA LEU A 144 35.54 12.60 -23.32
C LEU A 144 36.37 13.03 -22.11
N LEU A 145 37.10 12.08 -21.52
CA LEU A 145 37.90 12.29 -20.31
C LEU A 145 39.31 11.73 -20.50
N ASP A 146 40.32 12.50 -20.10
CA ASP A 146 41.72 12.08 -20.14
C ASP A 146 42.21 11.83 -18.70
N LEU A 147 42.32 10.56 -18.32
CA LEU A 147 42.77 10.11 -17.01
C LEU A 147 44.29 9.94 -17.00
N LEU A 148 44.98 10.74 -16.18
CA LEU A 148 46.45 10.82 -16.20
C LEU A 148 47.11 9.80 -15.27
N ARG A 149 46.53 9.56 -14.09
CA ARG A 149 47.01 8.60 -13.08
C ARG A 149 45.93 8.32 -12.02
N GLY A 150 46.12 7.23 -11.26
CA GLY A 150 45.29 6.88 -10.09
C GLY A 150 44.11 5.97 -10.45
N ALA A 151 43.05 6.03 -9.64
CA ALA A 151 41.85 5.22 -9.80
C ALA A 151 40.59 6.09 -9.82
N VAL A 152 39.64 5.75 -10.71
CA VAL A 152 38.33 6.41 -10.81
C VAL A 152 37.24 5.35 -10.96
N HIS A 153 36.23 5.46 -10.11
CA HIS A 153 34.96 4.74 -10.24
C HIS A 153 33.99 5.59 -11.07
N PHE A 154 33.37 5.00 -12.09
CA PHE A 154 32.42 5.63 -13.00
C PHE A 154 31.06 4.93 -12.93
N MET A 155 29.99 5.72 -12.89
CA MET A 155 28.62 5.23 -12.95
C MET A 155 27.84 6.07 -13.97
N SER A 156 27.48 5.47 -15.11
CA SER A 156 26.77 6.15 -16.19
C SER A 156 25.39 5.53 -16.43
N ARG A 157 24.34 6.34 -16.28
CA ARG A 157 22.94 5.89 -16.26
C ARG A 157 22.10 6.43 -17.41
N THR A 158 22.74 7.00 -18.44
CA THR A 158 22.12 7.51 -19.68
C THR A 158 22.74 6.84 -20.92
N PRO A 159 22.00 6.70 -22.05
CA PRO A 159 22.51 6.12 -23.30
C PRO A 159 23.42 7.09 -24.09
N LYS A 160 24.10 8.02 -23.41
CA LYS A 160 25.05 8.97 -24.01
C LYS A 160 26.46 8.42 -23.85
N SER A 161 27.08 8.02 -24.95
CA SER A 161 28.41 7.41 -24.94
C SER A 161 29.47 8.25 -24.22
N LEU A 162 30.22 7.62 -23.32
CA LEU A 162 31.42 8.18 -22.69
C LEU A 162 32.64 7.43 -23.24
N GLU A 163 33.69 8.16 -23.60
CA GLU A 163 34.99 7.59 -23.97
C GLU A 163 36.07 8.11 -23.00
N VAL A 164 36.50 7.25 -22.07
CA VAL A 164 37.58 7.54 -21.12
C VAL A 164 38.89 7.06 -21.73
N LYS A 165 39.87 7.96 -21.84
CA LYS A 165 41.22 7.66 -22.32
C LYS A 165 42.18 7.56 -21.15
N THR A 166 43.02 6.53 -21.16
CA THR A 166 44.22 6.42 -20.32
C THR A 166 45.47 6.37 -21.21
N PRO A 167 46.70 6.38 -20.65
CA PRO A 167 47.92 6.18 -21.42
C PRO A 167 48.03 4.81 -22.13
N TYR A 168 47.18 3.84 -21.80
CA TYR A 168 47.30 2.45 -22.25
C TYR A 168 46.02 1.87 -22.89
N VAL A 169 44.85 2.45 -22.63
CA VAL A 169 43.56 1.97 -23.18
C VAL A 169 42.51 3.10 -23.24
N ASN A 170 41.64 3.05 -24.25
CA ASN A 170 40.37 3.77 -24.26
C ASN A 170 39.26 2.80 -23.81
N ALA A 171 38.43 3.22 -22.86
CA ALA A 171 37.19 2.54 -22.51
C ALA A 171 36.00 3.32 -23.11
N SER A 172 35.16 2.65 -23.90
CA SER A 172 33.90 3.21 -24.41
C SER A 172 32.70 2.44 -23.88
N ILE A 173 31.68 3.17 -23.42
CA ILE A 173 30.58 2.61 -22.61
C ILE A 173 29.20 3.17 -22.98
N GLU A 174 28.16 2.38 -22.67
CA GLU A 174 26.75 2.76 -22.71
C GLU A 174 26.03 2.11 -21.50
N GLY A 175 25.54 2.91 -20.55
CA GLY A 175 24.74 2.41 -19.41
C GLY A 175 25.48 1.50 -18.40
N THR A 176 26.70 1.85 -17.98
CA THR A 176 27.58 0.97 -17.17
C THR A 176 28.01 1.55 -15.82
N GLU A 177 28.34 0.66 -14.87
CA GLU A 177 29.11 0.96 -13.65
C GLU A 177 30.46 0.22 -13.72
N PHE A 178 31.60 0.94 -13.61
CA PHE A 178 32.93 0.38 -13.85
C PHE A 178 34.06 1.18 -13.18
N VAL A 179 35.19 0.53 -12.93
CA VAL A 179 36.41 1.13 -12.37
C VAL A 179 37.53 1.12 -13.41
N ILE A 180 38.27 2.23 -13.50
CA ILE A 180 39.55 2.30 -14.20
C ILE A 180 40.65 2.61 -13.17
N ARG A 181 41.74 1.84 -13.21
CA ARG A 181 42.93 2.04 -12.35
C ARG A 181 44.20 2.00 -13.18
N ILE A 182 45.10 2.97 -12.97
CA ILE A 182 46.38 3.08 -13.67
C ILE A 182 47.52 2.77 -12.69
N GLU A 183 48.13 1.59 -12.84
CA GLU A 183 49.19 1.07 -11.96
C GLU A 183 50.22 0.26 -12.74
N ASN A 184 51.50 0.36 -12.35
CA ASN A 184 52.58 -0.52 -12.83
C ASN A 184 52.64 -0.66 -14.36
N GLU A 185 52.65 0.47 -15.07
CA GLU A 185 52.68 0.58 -16.55
C GLU A 185 51.54 -0.18 -17.27
N ALA A 186 50.38 -0.29 -16.62
CA ALA A 186 49.15 -0.84 -17.18
C ALA A 186 47.91 -0.05 -16.75
N THR A 187 46.80 -0.27 -17.46
CA THR A 187 45.45 0.05 -16.97
C THR A 187 44.69 -1.23 -16.68
N ASP A 188 44.10 -1.33 -15.50
CA ASP A 188 43.02 -2.27 -15.19
C ASP A 188 41.67 -1.61 -15.49
N VAL A 189 40.77 -2.33 -16.15
CA VAL A 189 39.36 -1.97 -16.36
C VAL A 189 38.51 -3.09 -15.76
N ILE A 190 37.60 -2.75 -14.84
CA ILE A 190 36.78 -3.71 -14.07
C ILE A 190 35.33 -3.26 -14.17
N VAL A 191 34.43 -4.14 -14.60
CA VAL A 191 33.01 -3.83 -14.83
C VAL A 191 32.17 -4.40 -13.69
N LEU A 192 31.36 -3.54 -13.06
CA LEU A 192 30.37 -3.93 -12.06
C LEU A 192 28.99 -4.10 -12.71
N GLU A 193 28.66 -3.27 -13.72
CA GLU A 193 27.37 -3.29 -14.43
C GLU A 193 27.52 -2.93 -15.91
N GLY A 194 26.70 -3.55 -16.76
CA GLY A 194 26.63 -3.25 -18.20
C GLY A 194 27.74 -3.89 -19.04
N VAL A 195 28.11 -3.24 -20.15
CA VAL A 195 29.15 -3.68 -21.08
C VAL A 195 30.14 -2.56 -21.41
N VAL A 196 31.44 -2.83 -21.22
CA VAL A 196 32.55 -1.90 -21.50
C VAL A 196 33.46 -2.45 -22.59
N ILE A 197 33.73 -1.67 -23.64
CA ILE A 197 34.73 -2.04 -24.65
C ILE A 197 36.06 -1.35 -24.32
N ALA A 198 37.06 -2.15 -23.96
CA ALA A 198 38.42 -1.72 -23.68
C ALA A 198 39.30 -1.93 -24.94
N ARG A 199 39.79 -0.84 -25.54
CA ARG A 199 40.54 -0.87 -26.82
C ARG A 199 41.81 -0.02 -26.78
N ASN A 200 42.86 -0.44 -27.49
CA ASN A 200 44.03 0.40 -27.78
C ASN A 200 44.50 0.20 -29.23
N THR A 201 45.74 0.57 -29.56
CA THR A 201 46.31 0.42 -30.91
C THR A 201 46.52 -1.04 -31.33
N ASP A 202 46.65 -1.94 -30.37
CA ASP A 202 47.13 -3.30 -30.58
C ASP A 202 46.00 -4.34 -30.54
N GLY A 203 44.87 -4.00 -29.93
CA GLY A 203 43.65 -4.82 -29.93
C GLY A 203 42.50 -4.25 -29.11
N ALA A 204 41.42 -5.02 -28.97
CA ALA A 204 40.25 -4.67 -28.17
C ALA A 204 39.61 -5.90 -27.51
N VAL A 205 39.01 -5.69 -26.34
CA VAL A 205 38.27 -6.68 -25.55
C VAL A 205 36.95 -6.06 -25.10
N GLU A 206 35.87 -6.82 -25.23
CA GLU A 206 34.56 -6.51 -24.65
C GLU A 206 34.46 -7.16 -23.26
N LEU A 207 33.93 -6.42 -22.29
CA LEU A 207 33.75 -6.85 -20.90
C LEU A 207 32.29 -6.67 -20.49
N GLY A 208 31.62 -7.75 -20.10
CA GLY A 208 30.32 -7.68 -19.41
C GLY A 208 30.48 -7.46 -17.89
N ALA A 209 29.35 -7.35 -17.19
CA ALA A 209 29.30 -7.28 -15.74
C ALA A 209 30.11 -8.41 -15.06
N ASN A 210 30.75 -8.08 -13.94
CA ASN A 210 31.65 -8.93 -13.16
C ASN A 210 32.89 -9.45 -13.92
N GLN A 211 33.27 -8.82 -15.04
CA GLN A 211 34.50 -9.11 -15.80
C GLN A 211 35.53 -7.97 -15.68
N ALA A 212 36.79 -8.30 -15.97
CA ALA A 212 37.89 -7.34 -15.96
C ALA A 212 38.91 -7.61 -17.09
N ALA A 213 39.59 -6.57 -17.56
CA ALA A 213 40.77 -6.67 -18.41
C ALA A 213 41.94 -5.86 -17.87
N ARG A 214 43.15 -6.29 -18.19
CA ARG A 214 44.38 -5.52 -18.01
C ARG A 214 44.97 -5.17 -19.38
N ALA A 215 45.37 -3.92 -19.57
CA ALA A 215 46.03 -3.40 -20.76
C ALA A 215 47.45 -2.90 -20.37
N PRO A 216 48.50 -3.72 -20.54
CA PRO A 216 49.89 -3.30 -20.36
C PRO A 216 50.34 -2.32 -21.46
N ALA A 217 51.38 -1.53 -21.19
CA ALA A 217 52.00 -0.67 -22.19
C ALA A 217 52.46 -1.45 -23.45
N ASN A 218 51.98 -1.01 -24.63
CA ASN A 218 52.28 -1.58 -25.95
C ASN A 218 51.88 -3.07 -26.11
N GLN A 219 50.77 -3.47 -25.47
CA GLN A 219 50.15 -4.78 -25.65
C GLN A 219 48.62 -4.62 -25.73
N GLN A 220 47.95 -5.51 -26.46
CA GLN A 220 46.48 -5.51 -26.50
C GLN A 220 45.89 -5.77 -25.09
N PRO A 221 44.68 -5.26 -24.77
CA PRO A 221 43.98 -5.62 -23.55
C PRO A 221 43.73 -7.14 -23.49
N VAL A 222 43.77 -7.72 -22.29
CA VAL A 222 43.50 -9.15 -22.06
C VAL A 222 42.60 -9.30 -20.85
N MET A 223 41.58 -10.17 -20.94
CA MET A 223 40.73 -10.50 -19.78
C MET A 223 41.55 -11.10 -18.63
N VAL A 224 41.20 -10.72 -17.41
CA VAL A 224 41.79 -11.23 -16.17
C VAL A 224 40.70 -11.72 -15.23
N ALA A 225 40.96 -12.81 -14.49
CA ALA A 225 40.03 -13.31 -13.49
C ALA A 225 40.02 -12.42 -12.25
N ILE A 226 38.84 -12.02 -11.80
CA ILE A 226 38.61 -11.29 -10.55
C ILE A 226 37.68 -12.11 -9.65
N ALA A 227 38.02 -12.24 -8.36
CA ALA A 227 37.27 -13.08 -7.43
C ALA A 227 36.09 -12.34 -6.77
N LYS A 228 36.20 -11.02 -6.63
CA LYS A 228 35.19 -10.11 -6.10
C LYS A 228 35.31 -8.76 -6.82
N PRO A 229 34.38 -8.40 -7.73
CA PRO A 229 34.43 -7.14 -8.45
C PRO A 229 34.35 -5.92 -7.52
N PHE A 230 33.49 -5.97 -6.49
CA PHE A 230 33.31 -4.89 -5.52
C PHE A 230 34.53 -4.61 -4.63
N ASP A 231 35.51 -5.53 -4.52
CA ASP A 231 36.78 -5.25 -3.85
C ASP A 231 37.50 -4.06 -4.53
N ALA A 232 37.30 -3.86 -5.84
CA ALA A 232 37.86 -2.75 -6.63
C ALA A 232 37.28 -1.37 -6.30
N VAL A 233 36.21 -1.28 -5.50
CA VAL A 233 35.62 -0.01 -5.00
C VAL A 233 35.65 0.11 -3.47
N THR A 234 36.35 -0.77 -2.75
CA THR A 234 36.50 -0.68 -1.28
C THR A 234 37.18 0.61 -0.81
N TRP A 235 38.03 1.23 -1.64
CA TRP A 235 38.60 2.56 -1.37
C TRP A 235 37.54 3.67 -1.42
N ALA A 236 36.38 3.47 -2.07
CA ALA A 236 35.33 4.47 -2.15
C ALA A 236 34.61 4.68 -0.80
N LEU A 237 34.63 3.68 0.09
CA LEU A 237 33.90 3.65 1.37
C LEU A 237 34.09 4.90 2.22
N TYR A 238 33.02 5.28 2.91
CA TYR A 238 32.98 6.35 3.90
C TYR A 238 33.23 5.80 5.31
N TYR A 239 33.94 6.57 6.14
CA TYR A 239 34.22 6.22 7.54
C TYR A 239 33.60 7.29 8.45
N PRO A 240 32.73 6.93 9.41
CA PRO A 240 32.20 7.90 10.37
C PRO A 240 33.32 8.59 11.17
N PRO A 241 33.30 9.93 11.34
CA PRO A 241 34.31 10.65 12.09
C PRO A 241 34.21 10.32 13.58
N LEU A 242 35.13 9.48 14.05
CA LEU A 242 35.38 9.28 15.47
C LEU A 242 36.29 10.39 16.02
N PRO A 243 36.16 10.75 17.30
CA PRO A 243 36.99 11.80 17.88
C PRO A 243 38.48 11.43 17.90
N ASP A 244 39.36 12.43 17.88
CA ASP A 244 40.76 12.25 18.27
C ASP A 244 40.81 11.94 19.76
N LEU A 245 41.15 10.70 20.10
CA LEU A 245 41.02 10.16 21.44
C LEU A 245 42.38 9.75 22.02
N PRO A 246 42.69 10.09 23.28
CA PRO A 246 44.04 9.98 23.82
C PRO A 246 44.36 8.64 24.52
N THR A 247 43.42 7.68 24.59
CA THR A 247 43.61 6.44 25.37
C THR A 247 43.73 5.17 24.51
N GLU A 248 44.25 4.10 25.12
CA GLU A 248 44.34 2.77 24.51
C GLU A 248 42.94 2.16 24.26
N ALA A 249 42.02 2.30 25.23
CA ALA A 249 40.64 1.84 25.11
C ALA A 249 39.95 2.50 23.90
N ASP A 250 40.11 3.81 23.76
CA ASP A 250 39.52 4.57 22.66
C ASP A 250 40.15 4.24 21.29
N THR A 251 41.44 3.89 21.28
CA THR A 251 42.14 3.43 20.07
C THR A 251 41.61 2.07 19.61
N LEU A 252 41.30 1.18 20.55
CA LEU A 252 40.62 -0.10 20.28
C LEU A 252 39.18 0.13 19.80
N ALA A 253 38.44 1.05 20.42
CA ALA A 253 37.10 1.46 20.00
C ALA A 253 37.08 1.98 18.54
N ARG A 254 38.07 2.78 18.14
CA ARG A 254 38.25 3.21 16.74
C ARG A 254 38.57 2.05 15.80
N SER A 255 39.44 1.13 16.25
CA SER A 255 39.81 -0.06 15.46
C SER A 255 38.60 -0.98 15.24
N ALA A 256 37.69 -1.09 16.21
CA ALA A 256 36.44 -1.84 16.06
C ALA A 256 35.55 -1.27 14.96
N VAL A 257 35.26 0.04 14.98
CA VAL A 257 34.44 0.70 13.94
C VAL A 257 35.09 0.61 12.55
N GLN A 258 36.41 0.68 12.46
CA GLN A 258 37.14 0.45 11.21
C GLN A 258 36.99 -0.99 10.70
N ALA A 259 36.94 -1.98 11.60
CA ALA A 259 36.69 -3.38 11.24
C ALA A 259 35.23 -3.60 10.76
N ILE A 260 34.24 -2.92 11.34
CA ILE A 260 32.84 -2.96 10.86
C ILE A 260 32.75 -2.48 9.40
N VAL A 261 33.34 -1.33 9.06
CA VAL A 261 33.31 -0.81 7.68
C VAL A 261 34.06 -1.72 6.68
N GLN A 262 34.95 -2.57 7.16
CA GLN A 262 35.64 -3.60 6.38
C GLN A 262 34.91 -4.95 6.36
N ASN A 263 33.68 -5.02 6.88
CA ASN A 263 32.88 -6.23 7.10
C ASN A 263 33.63 -7.34 7.87
N ARG A 264 34.42 -6.96 8.87
CA ARG A 264 35.14 -7.85 9.80
C ARG A 264 34.48 -7.79 11.18
N LEU A 265 33.25 -8.28 11.26
CA LEU A 265 32.39 -8.12 12.44
C LEU A 265 32.96 -8.84 13.68
N GLU A 266 33.52 -10.05 13.52
CA GLU A 266 34.15 -10.79 14.63
C GLU A 266 35.34 -10.04 15.23
N ASP A 267 36.24 -9.52 14.37
CA ASP A 267 37.35 -8.65 14.79
C ASP A 267 36.83 -7.39 15.51
N ALA A 268 35.76 -6.78 14.98
CA ALA A 268 35.17 -5.58 15.56
C ALA A 268 34.61 -5.82 16.97
N ALA A 269 33.92 -6.94 17.18
CA ALA A 269 33.34 -7.27 18.47
C ALA A 269 34.39 -7.54 19.54
N GLU A 270 35.44 -8.29 19.22
CA GLU A 270 36.54 -8.52 20.16
C GLU A 270 37.34 -7.23 20.43
N LEU A 271 37.50 -6.33 19.45
CA LEU A 271 38.11 -5.02 19.65
C LEU A 271 37.26 -4.08 20.53
N ALA A 272 35.93 -4.07 20.37
CA ALA A 272 35.02 -3.27 21.19
C ALA A 272 34.94 -3.81 22.64
N LYS A 273 34.89 -5.13 22.80
CA LYS A 273 35.00 -5.81 24.09
C LYS A 273 36.34 -5.50 24.78
N GLN A 274 37.46 -5.55 24.07
CA GLN A 274 38.76 -5.16 24.62
C GLN A 274 38.82 -3.68 25.01
N ALA A 275 38.14 -2.78 24.29
CA ALA A 275 38.00 -1.39 24.69
C ALA A 275 37.26 -1.25 26.05
N LEU A 276 36.17 -2.00 26.24
CA LEU A 276 35.41 -2.01 27.50
C LEU A 276 36.16 -2.70 28.66
N GLU A 277 36.97 -3.72 28.38
CA GLU A 277 37.87 -4.35 29.38
C GLU A 277 39.01 -3.40 29.80
N LYS A 278 39.47 -2.52 28.89
CA LYS A 278 40.50 -1.51 29.16
C LYS A 278 39.97 -0.30 29.93
N ASP A 279 38.79 0.20 29.59
CA ASP A 279 38.08 1.21 30.38
C ASP A 279 36.56 1.00 30.35
N SER A 280 36.04 0.43 31.45
CA SER A 280 34.61 0.19 31.66
C SER A 280 33.75 1.45 31.82
N GLN A 281 34.36 2.66 31.81
CA GLN A 281 33.68 3.95 31.78
C GLN A 281 33.97 4.76 30.49
N SER A 282 34.72 4.25 29.51
CA SER A 282 34.92 4.97 28.24
C SER A 282 33.60 5.02 27.45
N ALA A 283 33.07 6.23 27.28
CA ALA A 283 31.90 6.44 26.43
C ALA A 283 32.18 6.07 24.96
N ALA A 284 33.44 6.16 24.49
CA ALA A 284 33.81 5.74 23.14
C ALA A 284 33.81 4.21 23.00
N ALA A 285 34.22 3.47 24.04
CA ALA A 285 34.10 2.01 24.07
C ALA A 285 32.63 1.55 24.01
N TYR A 286 31.73 2.17 24.77
CA TYR A 286 30.28 1.89 24.67
C TYR A 286 29.68 2.35 23.32
N MET A 287 30.17 3.41 22.69
CA MET A 287 29.76 3.77 21.33
C MET A 287 30.23 2.73 20.31
N ALA A 288 31.48 2.26 20.38
CA ALA A 288 31.99 1.22 19.50
C ALA A 288 31.26 -0.11 19.69
N GLN A 289 30.96 -0.49 20.93
CA GLN A 289 30.09 -1.63 21.20
C GLN A 289 28.70 -1.41 20.61
N SER A 290 28.09 -0.23 20.79
CA SER A 290 26.79 0.09 20.16
C SER A 290 26.82 -0.01 18.62
N TYR A 291 27.93 0.32 17.95
CA TYR A 291 28.10 0.08 16.51
C TYR A 291 28.26 -1.41 16.18
N VAL A 292 29.02 -2.16 16.98
CA VAL A 292 29.15 -3.62 16.85
C VAL A 292 27.79 -4.29 17.01
N ASP A 293 27.05 -3.98 18.07
CA ASP A 293 25.74 -4.56 18.38
C ASP A 293 24.77 -4.34 17.22
N GLN A 294 24.74 -3.13 16.64
CA GLN A 294 23.96 -2.84 15.42
C GLN A 294 24.40 -3.72 14.24
N ALA A 295 25.70 -3.79 13.95
CA ALA A 295 26.23 -4.59 12.86
C ALA A 295 26.12 -6.11 13.11
N MET A 296 25.94 -6.51 14.37
CA MET A 296 25.63 -7.87 14.85
C MET A 296 24.14 -8.07 15.14
N PHE A 297 23.27 -7.23 14.55
CA PHE A 297 21.81 -7.39 14.53
C PHE A 297 21.09 -7.25 15.90
N ASP A 298 21.79 -6.90 16.99
CA ASP A 298 21.24 -6.71 18.34
C ASP A 298 20.99 -5.22 18.66
N ILE A 299 19.87 -4.70 18.17
CA ILE A 299 19.45 -3.31 18.44
C ILE A 299 19.02 -3.03 19.89
N PRO A 300 18.42 -3.97 20.66
CA PRO A 300 18.27 -3.82 22.10
C PRO A 300 19.59 -3.55 22.83
N ALA A 301 20.67 -4.30 22.53
CA ALA A 301 22.01 -4.03 23.07
C ALA A 301 22.58 -2.70 22.55
N ALA A 302 22.46 -2.43 21.24
CA ALA A 302 22.92 -1.16 20.65
C ALA A 302 22.27 0.07 21.31
N LEU A 303 21.00 -0.04 21.71
CA LEU A 303 20.25 0.98 22.42
C LEU A 303 20.72 1.09 23.88
N ALA A 304 20.91 -0.02 24.59
CA ALA A 304 21.43 -0.01 25.95
C ALA A 304 22.85 0.59 26.02
N ASN A 305 23.73 0.23 25.08
CA ASN A 305 25.11 0.72 25.02
C ASN A 305 25.20 2.19 24.55
N SER A 306 24.35 2.63 23.61
CA SER A 306 24.28 4.06 23.26
C SER A 306 23.70 4.91 24.40
N GLN A 307 22.68 4.43 25.13
CA GLN A 307 22.21 5.08 26.36
C GLN A 307 23.31 5.17 27.42
N ARG A 308 24.09 4.09 27.61
CA ARG A 308 25.20 4.05 28.56
C ARG A 308 26.32 5.03 28.16
N ALA A 309 26.65 5.14 26.88
CA ALA A 309 27.61 6.13 26.37
C ALA A 309 27.12 7.57 26.59
N ALA A 310 25.84 7.86 26.30
CA ALA A 310 25.23 9.17 26.54
C ALA A 310 25.16 9.52 28.04
N ALA A 311 24.93 8.55 28.92
CA ALA A 311 24.97 8.76 30.36
C ALA A 311 26.39 9.02 30.91
N LEU A 312 27.42 8.45 30.27
CA LEU A 312 28.83 8.65 30.65
C LEU A 312 29.40 9.98 30.14
N ALA A 313 28.98 10.44 28.95
CA ALA A 313 29.38 11.72 28.38
C ALA A 313 28.15 12.50 27.86
N PRO A 314 27.33 13.09 28.75
CA PRO A 314 26.06 13.75 28.38
C PRO A 314 26.23 15.02 27.55
N GLU A 315 27.39 15.67 27.64
CA GLU A 315 27.75 16.87 26.88
C GLU A 315 28.53 16.55 25.59
N SER A 316 28.67 15.26 25.23
CA SER A 316 29.25 14.88 23.94
C SER A 316 28.17 14.85 22.86
N ALA A 317 28.29 15.71 21.85
CA ALA A 317 27.38 15.70 20.70
C ALA A 317 27.35 14.34 19.97
N LEU A 318 28.47 13.59 19.98
CA LEU A 318 28.59 12.29 19.33
C LEU A 318 27.81 11.18 20.04
N THR A 319 27.79 11.16 21.38
CA THR A 319 26.99 10.16 22.12
C THR A 319 25.49 10.46 22.00
N GLN A 320 25.11 11.74 22.03
CA GLN A 320 23.72 12.16 21.82
C GLN A 320 23.26 11.86 20.38
N ALA A 321 24.08 12.12 19.36
CA ALA A 321 23.76 11.76 17.98
C ALA A 321 23.62 10.24 17.79
N ARG A 322 24.47 9.43 18.43
CA ARG A 322 24.38 7.97 18.38
C ARG A 322 23.14 7.43 19.11
N LEU A 323 22.76 8.00 20.25
CA LEU A 323 21.53 7.65 20.94
C LEU A 323 20.28 8.02 20.10
N ALA A 324 20.31 9.20 19.45
CA ALA A 324 19.27 9.64 18.53
C ALA A 324 19.10 8.69 17.35
N GLU A 325 20.21 8.24 16.74
CA GLU A 325 20.24 7.31 15.62
C GLU A 325 19.53 5.99 15.97
N VAL A 326 19.95 5.35 17.07
CA VAL A 326 19.39 4.05 17.50
C VAL A 326 17.94 4.19 17.97
N ARG A 327 17.54 5.34 18.56
CA ARG A 327 16.13 5.63 18.88
C ARG A 327 15.25 5.82 17.64
N LEU A 328 15.80 6.36 16.54
CA LEU A 328 15.07 6.50 15.28
C LEU A 328 14.84 5.13 14.61
N MET A 329 15.83 4.25 14.71
CA MET A 329 15.77 2.85 14.25
C MET A 329 14.72 2.05 15.03
N THR A 330 14.66 2.17 16.36
CA THR A 330 13.62 1.50 17.18
C THR A 330 12.23 2.14 17.08
N GLY A 331 12.06 3.21 16.29
CA GLY A 331 10.77 3.83 16.00
C GLY A 331 10.39 5.01 16.90
N ASN A 332 11.19 5.35 17.89
CA ASN A 332 10.92 6.44 18.82
C ASN A 332 11.36 7.80 18.24
N SER A 333 10.65 8.24 17.19
CA SER A 333 10.92 9.48 16.44
C SER A 333 10.99 10.71 17.34
N ARG A 334 10.11 10.79 18.36
CA ARG A 334 10.02 11.90 19.31
C ARG A 334 11.31 12.03 20.12
N ALA A 335 11.75 10.97 20.81
CA ALA A 335 12.98 10.99 21.58
C ALA A 335 14.22 11.14 20.68
N ALA A 336 14.24 10.49 19.51
CA ALA A 336 15.32 10.65 18.53
C ALA A 336 15.48 12.10 18.08
N ARG A 337 14.38 12.81 17.80
CA ARG A 337 14.40 14.24 17.47
C ARG A 337 14.88 15.09 18.63
N GLU A 338 14.49 14.78 19.86
CA GLU A 338 14.95 15.52 21.06
C GLU A 338 16.47 15.37 21.27
N ASP A 339 16.99 14.14 21.19
CA ASP A 339 18.43 13.87 21.30
C ASP A 339 19.23 14.49 20.14
N ALA A 340 18.71 14.44 18.91
CA ALA A 340 19.36 15.05 17.74
C ALA A 340 19.41 16.59 17.83
N ASN A 341 18.37 17.23 18.36
CA ASN A 341 18.39 18.66 18.67
C ASN A 341 19.40 18.98 19.81
N ARG A 342 19.57 18.11 20.81
CA ARG A 342 20.64 18.25 21.81
C ARG A 342 22.02 18.10 21.17
N ALA A 343 22.22 17.11 20.30
CA ALA A 343 23.49 16.85 19.63
C ALA A 343 23.93 18.04 18.75
N THR A 344 23.03 18.57 17.91
CA THR A 344 23.28 19.77 17.09
C THR A 344 23.50 21.03 17.94
N SER A 345 22.86 21.14 19.11
CA SER A 345 23.10 22.23 20.07
C SER A 345 24.47 22.14 20.75
N LEU A 346 24.95 20.93 21.05
CA LEU A 346 26.27 20.68 21.67
C LEU A 346 27.43 20.86 20.67
N ASN A 347 27.25 20.45 19.41
CA ASN A 347 28.19 20.72 18.33
C ASN A 347 27.46 20.98 17.00
N PRO A 348 27.24 22.26 16.64
CA PRO A 348 26.62 22.63 15.37
C PRO A 348 27.37 22.19 14.12
N LYS A 349 28.64 21.75 14.24
CA LYS A 349 29.48 21.29 13.12
C LYS A 349 29.55 19.76 12.99
N LEU A 350 28.79 19.00 13.78
CA LEU A 350 28.75 17.54 13.67
C LEU A 350 27.75 17.12 12.58
N SER A 351 28.25 16.78 11.38
CA SER A 351 27.40 16.32 10.26
C SER A 351 26.44 15.20 10.69
N LEU A 352 26.91 14.19 11.42
CA LEU A 352 26.08 13.08 11.93
C LEU A 352 24.84 13.54 12.73
N ALA A 353 24.96 14.61 13.54
CA ALA A 353 23.84 15.11 14.34
C ALA A 353 22.75 15.73 13.44
N HIS A 354 23.16 16.46 12.39
CA HIS A 354 22.25 16.98 11.38
C HIS A 354 21.68 15.88 10.49
N THR A 355 22.45 14.85 10.15
CA THR A 355 21.97 13.65 9.43
C THR A 355 20.80 13.01 10.15
N VAL A 356 20.95 12.72 11.45
CA VAL A 356 19.90 12.09 12.27
C VAL A 356 18.72 13.03 12.47
N LEU A 357 18.95 14.33 12.70
CA LEU A 357 17.89 15.34 12.77
C LEU A 357 17.10 15.42 11.45
N GLY A 358 17.77 15.25 10.31
CA GLY A 358 17.18 15.20 8.98
C GLY A 358 16.23 14.01 8.83
N PHE A 359 16.69 12.78 9.12
CA PHE A 359 15.84 11.59 9.04
C PHE A 359 14.69 11.61 10.06
N ALA A 360 14.92 12.09 11.29
CA ALA A 360 13.86 12.26 12.28
C ALA A 360 12.80 13.28 11.81
N SER A 361 13.23 14.40 11.23
CA SER A 361 12.33 15.41 10.66
C SER A 361 11.57 14.90 9.42
N LEU A 362 12.20 14.04 8.61
CA LEU A 362 11.57 13.43 7.43
C LEU A 362 10.50 12.42 7.83
N ARG A 363 10.77 11.60 8.87
CA ARG A 363 9.79 10.69 9.48
C ARG A 363 8.60 11.45 10.09
N ASP A 364 8.87 12.57 10.75
CA ASP A 364 7.87 13.47 11.34
C ASP A 364 7.17 14.39 10.31
N VAL A 365 7.36 14.13 9.01
CA VAL A 365 6.79 14.85 7.87
C VAL A 365 6.95 16.38 8.00
N ASN A 366 8.16 16.80 8.39
CA ASN A 366 8.59 18.18 8.55
C ASN A 366 9.67 18.47 7.50
N LEU A 367 9.24 18.55 6.24
CA LEU A 367 10.14 18.54 5.07
C LEU A 367 11.10 19.75 5.09
N ASP A 368 10.63 20.95 5.48
CA ASP A 368 11.48 22.14 5.55
C ASP A 368 12.57 22.04 6.63
N SER A 369 12.39 21.24 7.68
CA SER A 369 13.42 20.98 8.69
C SER A 369 14.35 19.85 8.29
N ALA A 370 13.80 18.79 7.68
CA ALA A 370 14.58 17.70 7.12
C ALA A 370 15.55 18.18 6.03
N LYS A 371 15.06 18.99 5.09
CA LYS A 371 15.84 19.56 3.98
C LYS A 371 17.05 20.34 4.50
N ARG A 372 16.82 21.33 5.37
CA ARG A 372 17.89 22.16 5.95
C ARG A 372 18.92 21.33 6.72
N ALA A 373 18.48 20.30 7.45
CA ALA A 373 19.38 19.42 8.19
C ALA A 373 20.23 18.53 7.25
N PHE A 374 19.67 18.01 6.15
CA PHE A 374 20.46 17.29 5.15
C PHE A 374 21.42 18.21 4.38
N GLU A 375 20.99 19.43 4.01
CA GLU A 375 21.83 20.42 3.34
C GLU A 375 23.02 20.86 4.22
N GLU A 376 22.79 21.11 5.51
CA GLU A 376 23.86 21.39 6.49
C GLU A 376 24.77 20.16 6.69
N ALA A 377 24.21 18.95 6.78
CA ALA A 377 25.00 17.71 6.90
C ALA A 377 25.93 17.47 5.70
N ILE A 378 25.46 17.73 4.47
CA ILE A 378 26.25 17.67 3.22
C ILE A 378 27.30 18.78 3.18
N THR A 379 26.98 19.97 3.69
CA THR A 379 27.93 21.10 3.76
C THR A 379 29.06 20.84 4.75
N LEU A 380 28.75 20.15 5.86
CA LEU A 380 29.73 19.77 6.89
C LEU A 380 30.54 18.53 6.52
N ASP A 381 29.93 17.54 5.85
CA ASP A 381 30.61 16.37 5.31
C ASP A 381 29.96 15.91 3.99
N SER A 382 30.54 16.34 2.87
CA SER A 382 30.05 16.01 1.54
C SER A 382 30.42 14.59 1.07
N ALA A 383 31.17 13.82 1.87
CA ALA A 383 31.53 12.44 1.58
C ALA A 383 30.60 11.41 2.26
N ALA A 384 29.77 11.85 3.20
CA ALA A 384 28.78 11.00 3.86
C ALA A 384 27.62 10.61 2.90
N PRO A 385 27.31 9.30 2.73
CA PRO A 385 26.26 8.85 1.82
C PRO A 385 24.84 9.07 2.38
N LEU A 386 24.66 8.96 3.69
CA LEU A 386 23.34 9.00 4.32
C LEU A 386 22.61 10.35 4.18
N PRO A 387 23.26 11.53 4.29
CA PRO A 387 22.63 12.80 3.96
C PRO A 387 22.13 12.90 2.51
N ARG A 388 22.87 12.33 1.54
CA ARG A 388 22.46 12.27 0.13
C ARG A 388 21.24 11.36 -0.05
N LEU A 389 21.23 10.18 0.57
CA LEU A 389 20.03 9.32 0.62
C LEU A 389 18.83 10.08 1.21
N GLY A 390 19.00 10.74 2.36
CA GLY A 390 17.94 11.47 3.05
C GLY A 390 17.37 12.64 2.22
N LEU A 391 18.24 13.41 1.57
CA LEU A 391 17.83 14.47 0.65
C LEU A 391 17.12 13.91 -0.60
N GLY A 392 17.56 12.75 -1.11
CA GLY A 392 16.90 12.04 -2.19
C GLY A 392 15.48 11.61 -1.82
N LEU A 393 15.32 10.88 -0.71
CA LEU A 393 14.02 10.47 -0.17
C LEU A 393 13.09 11.68 0.09
N LEU A 394 13.64 12.81 0.54
CA LEU A 394 12.89 14.05 0.71
C LEU A 394 12.41 14.65 -0.62
N LYS A 395 13.27 14.70 -1.65
CA LYS A 395 12.91 15.19 -2.99
C LYS A 395 11.81 14.34 -3.62
N ILE A 396 11.91 13.01 -3.56
CA ILE A 396 10.84 12.10 -4.01
C ILE A 396 9.54 12.38 -3.22
N ARG A 397 9.62 12.58 -1.90
CA ARG A 397 8.45 12.96 -1.08
C ARG A 397 7.87 14.34 -1.41
N GLN A 398 8.60 15.20 -2.11
CA GLN A 398 8.14 16.49 -2.64
C GLN A 398 7.61 16.41 -4.09
N GLY A 399 7.54 15.21 -4.69
CA GLY A 399 7.14 15.00 -6.09
C GLY A 399 8.28 15.16 -7.11
N ASP A 400 9.52 15.36 -6.65
CA ASP A 400 10.71 15.46 -7.51
C ASP A 400 11.45 14.11 -7.54
N LEU A 401 10.85 13.15 -8.24
CA LEU A 401 11.39 11.79 -8.39
C LEU A 401 12.76 11.80 -9.07
N GLU A 402 12.95 12.61 -10.11
CA GLU A 402 14.20 12.61 -10.89
C GLU A 402 15.37 13.15 -10.07
N SER A 403 15.24 14.35 -9.47
CA SER A 403 16.30 14.88 -8.61
C SER A 403 16.47 14.03 -7.35
N GLY A 404 15.40 13.36 -6.90
CA GLY A 404 15.44 12.37 -5.82
C GLY A 404 16.34 11.19 -6.14
N ARG A 405 16.14 10.53 -7.29
CA ARG A 405 17.04 9.49 -7.81
C ARG A 405 18.48 9.99 -7.90
N GLN A 406 18.70 11.19 -8.45
CA GLN A 406 20.05 11.72 -8.64
C GLN A 406 20.85 11.84 -7.32
N GLU A 407 20.20 12.17 -6.19
CA GLU A 407 20.85 12.15 -4.88
C GLU A 407 21.11 10.72 -4.37
N ILE A 408 20.20 9.77 -4.62
CA ILE A 408 20.38 8.35 -4.25
C ILE A 408 21.52 7.70 -5.06
N GLU A 409 21.62 7.99 -6.36
CA GLU A 409 22.77 7.61 -7.20
C GLU A 409 24.07 8.23 -6.66
N THR A 410 24.01 9.48 -6.19
CA THR A 410 25.16 10.13 -5.55
C THR A 410 25.51 9.43 -4.23
N ALA A 411 24.55 8.98 -3.43
CA ALA A 411 24.79 8.18 -2.22
C ALA A 411 25.44 6.82 -2.53
N VAL A 412 24.96 6.09 -3.54
CA VAL A 412 25.58 4.82 -3.99
C VAL A 412 26.99 5.04 -4.54
N LEU A 413 27.26 6.14 -5.24
CA LEU A 413 28.63 6.48 -5.66
C LEU A 413 29.58 6.68 -4.46
N LEU A 414 29.08 7.28 -3.37
CA LEU A 414 29.85 7.53 -2.15
C LEU A 414 30.12 6.25 -1.34
N ASP A 415 29.22 5.27 -1.41
CA ASP A 415 29.31 3.98 -0.70
C ASP A 415 28.72 2.83 -1.56
N PRO A 416 29.48 2.33 -2.56
CA PRO A 416 28.95 1.43 -3.60
C PRO A 416 28.82 -0.05 -3.18
N SER A 417 29.35 -0.42 -2.02
CA SER A 417 29.25 -1.79 -1.47
C SER A 417 28.09 -1.96 -0.47
N ASN A 418 27.20 -0.96 -0.38
CA ASN A 418 26.11 -0.91 0.59
C ASN A 418 24.79 -1.43 0.00
N ALA A 419 24.38 -2.63 0.42
CA ALA A 419 23.17 -3.31 -0.06
C ALA A 419 21.89 -2.48 0.15
N LEU A 420 21.81 -1.73 1.25
CA LEU A 420 20.66 -0.86 1.56
C LEU A 420 20.57 0.30 0.55
N LEU A 421 21.70 0.94 0.23
CA LEU A 421 21.72 2.03 -0.76
C LEU A 421 21.37 1.53 -2.17
N ARG A 422 21.87 0.36 -2.58
CA ARG A 422 21.46 -0.26 -3.86
C ARG A 422 19.98 -0.64 -3.87
N SER A 423 19.44 -1.13 -2.75
CA SER A 423 18.00 -1.39 -2.62
C SER A 423 17.16 -0.10 -2.79
N TYR A 424 17.57 1.03 -2.20
CA TYR A 424 16.91 2.32 -2.43
C TYR A 424 17.09 2.87 -3.85
N MET A 425 18.21 2.58 -4.52
CA MET A 425 18.46 2.97 -5.91
C MET A 425 17.61 2.15 -6.90
N GLY A 426 17.52 0.83 -6.71
CA GLY A 426 16.62 -0.03 -7.48
C GLY A 426 15.16 0.38 -7.30
N LYS A 427 14.78 0.76 -6.08
CA LYS A 427 13.47 1.32 -5.73
C LYS A 427 13.17 2.66 -6.43
N ALA A 428 14.17 3.51 -6.64
CA ALA A 428 14.00 4.75 -7.41
C ALA A 428 13.82 4.47 -8.91
N TYR A 429 14.59 3.52 -9.47
CA TYR A 429 14.39 3.06 -10.85
C TYR A 429 13.04 2.38 -11.07
N TYR A 430 12.53 1.68 -10.07
CA TYR A 430 11.20 1.08 -10.11
C TYR A 430 10.11 2.14 -10.35
N GLU A 431 10.13 3.24 -9.59
CA GLU A 431 9.13 4.31 -9.78
C GLU A 431 9.31 5.06 -11.10
N GLU A 432 10.54 5.23 -11.59
CA GLU A 432 10.80 5.73 -12.96
C GLU A 432 10.37 4.73 -14.08
N ASN A 433 9.78 3.58 -13.74
CA ASN A 433 9.43 2.48 -14.66
C ASN A 433 10.65 1.90 -15.41
N ARG A 434 11.85 1.99 -14.82
CA ARG A 434 13.12 1.50 -15.36
C ARG A 434 13.44 0.10 -14.81
N ASN A 435 12.46 -0.79 -14.90
CA ASN A 435 12.43 -2.15 -14.32
C ASN A 435 13.73 -2.95 -14.50
N GLY A 436 14.33 -2.89 -15.69
CA GLY A 436 15.60 -3.58 -15.98
C GLY A 436 16.82 -3.07 -15.19
N LEU A 437 16.83 -1.80 -14.76
CA LEU A 437 17.84 -1.27 -13.85
C LEU A 437 17.47 -1.53 -12.39
N ALA A 438 16.17 -1.52 -12.05
CA ALA A 438 15.69 -1.88 -10.72
C ALA A 438 16.11 -3.31 -10.34
N SER A 439 15.82 -4.28 -11.22
CA SER A 439 16.23 -5.68 -11.08
C SER A 439 17.76 -5.84 -10.92
N GLN A 440 18.58 -5.11 -11.69
CA GLN A 440 20.04 -5.16 -11.55
C GLN A 440 20.52 -4.65 -10.18
N GLN A 441 19.95 -3.56 -9.65
CA GLN A 441 20.33 -3.09 -8.31
C GLN A 441 19.85 -4.01 -7.19
N PHE A 442 18.68 -4.65 -7.32
CA PHE A 442 18.22 -5.67 -6.36
C PHE A 442 19.09 -6.92 -6.41
N ALA A 443 19.55 -7.35 -7.59
CA ALA A 443 20.49 -8.45 -7.73
C ALA A 443 21.84 -8.16 -7.04
N MET A 444 22.40 -6.96 -7.23
CA MET A 444 23.63 -6.54 -6.54
C MET A 444 23.45 -6.38 -5.04
N ALA A 445 22.31 -5.87 -4.58
CA ALA A 445 22.03 -5.79 -3.15
C ALA A 445 22.06 -7.18 -2.49
N LYS A 446 21.50 -8.20 -3.14
CA LYS A 446 21.55 -9.61 -2.70
C LYS A 446 22.95 -10.25 -2.81
N GLU A 447 23.81 -9.78 -3.71
CA GLU A 447 25.22 -10.20 -3.78
C GLU A 447 26.05 -9.58 -2.63
N LEU A 448 25.76 -8.33 -2.27
CA LEU A 448 26.45 -7.57 -1.22
C LEU A 448 26.03 -7.99 0.19
N ASP A 449 24.73 -8.23 0.41
CA ASP A 449 24.19 -8.84 1.62
C ASP A 449 23.06 -9.81 1.28
N ALA A 450 23.36 -11.11 1.31
CA ALA A 450 22.39 -12.17 1.07
C ALA A 450 21.38 -12.36 2.22
N ASN A 451 21.64 -11.76 3.40
CA ASN A 451 20.77 -11.87 4.57
C ASN A 451 19.72 -10.74 4.65
N ASP A 452 19.86 -9.63 3.91
CA ASP A 452 18.91 -8.52 3.96
C ASP A 452 17.59 -8.86 3.20
N PRO A 453 16.44 -8.94 3.88
CA PRO A 453 15.15 -9.17 3.23
C PRO A 453 14.66 -7.99 2.38
N THR A 454 15.33 -6.82 2.40
CA THR A 454 14.87 -5.61 1.71
C THR A 454 14.97 -5.73 0.18
N ALA A 455 16.04 -6.31 -0.34
CA ALA A 455 16.23 -6.48 -1.78
C ALA A 455 15.27 -7.52 -2.39
N TRP A 456 15.08 -8.66 -1.70
CA TRP A 456 14.11 -9.69 -2.06
C TRP A 456 12.66 -9.15 -2.11
N PHE A 457 12.30 -8.26 -1.17
CA PHE A 457 10.98 -7.65 -1.06
C PHE A 457 10.69 -6.59 -2.15
N TYR A 458 11.68 -5.79 -2.53
CA TYR A 458 11.50 -4.86 -3.65
C TYR A 458 11.55 -5.57 -5.01
N GLU A 459 12.21 -6.73 -5.09
CA GLU A 459 12.13 -7.62 -6.24
C GLU A 459 10.77 -8.33 -6.36
N SER A 460 10.18 -8.84 -5.28
CA SER A 460 8.84 -9.47 -5.34
C SER A 460 7.76 -8.47 -5.78
N ILE A 461 7.80 -7.24 -5.27
CA ILE A 461 6.89 -6.15 -5.66
C ILE A 461 7.09 -5.76 -7.14
N LEU A 462 8.33 -5.72 -7.62
CA LEU A 462 8.63 -5.52 -9.05
C LEU A 462 8.05 -6.67 -9.90
N LEU A 463 8.33 -7.93 -9.53
CA LEU A 463 7.87 -9.12 -10.25
C LEU A 463 6.33 -9.22 -10.29
N GLN A 464 5.65 -8.89 -9.19
CA GLN A 464 4.19 -8.80 -9.13
C GLN A 464 3.66 -7.72 -10.09
N SER A 465 4.28 -6.54 -10.12
CA SER A 465 3.89 -5.45 -11.03
C SER A 465 4.19 -5.73 -12.51
N GLU A 466 5.11 -6.67 -12.80
CA GLU A 466 5.33 -7.23 -14.14
C GLU A 466 4.60 -8.57 -14.35
N ASN A 467 3.61 -8.91 -13.51
CA ASN A 467 2.74 -10.07 -13.66
C ASN A 467 3.50 -11.42 -13.76
N TYR A 468 4.57 -11.54 -12.98
CA TYR A 468 5.30 -12.79 -12.69
C TYR A 468 5.02 -13.26 -11.25
N PRO A 469 3.77 -13.64 -10.89
CA PRO A 469 3.40 -13.89 -9.48
C PRO A 469 4.09 -15.13 -8.90
N VAL A 470 4.51 -16.11 -9.72
CA VAL A 470 5.19 -17.32 -9.23
C VAL A 470 6.62 -16.99 -8.78
N GLU A 471 7.35 -16.21 -9.58
CA GLU A 471 8.66 -15.67 -9.23
C GLU A 471 8.55 -14.66 -8.08
N ALA A 472 7.51 -13.82 -8.07
CA ALA A 472 7.23 -12.90 -6.98
C ALA A 472 7.02 -13.63 -5.64
N LEU A 473 6.24 -14.72 -5.63
CA LEU A 473 5.98 -15.55 -4.45
C LEU A 473 7.27 -16.15 -3.89
N HIS A 474 8.19 -16.60 -4.76
CA HIS A 474 9.49 -17.11 -4.35
C HIS A 474 10.33 -16.02 -3.66
N SER A 475 10.54 -14.87 -4.32
CA SER A 475 11.30 -13.77 -3.71
C SER A 475 10.62 -13.19 -2.47
N GLN A 476 9.29 -13.24 -2.40
CA GLN A 476 8.51 -12.82 -1.24
C GLN A 476 8.74 -13.74 -0.03
N ARG A 477 8.73 -15.06 -0.22
CA ARG A 477 9.02 -16.02 0.85
C ARG A 477 10.44 -15.90 1.37
N GLN A 478 11.43 -15.72 0.49
CA GLN A 478 12.80 -15.40 0.92
C GLN A 478 12.85 -14.10 1.75
N ALA A 479 12.07 -13.08 1.39
CA ALA A 479 11.96 -11.86 2.19
C ALA A 479 11.29 -12.06 3.57
N THR A 480 10.37 -13.03 3.71
CA THR A 480 9.74 -13.40 4.99
C THR A 480 10.66 -14.28 5.84
N GLU A 481 11.29 -15.32 5.26
CA GLU A 481 12.30 -16.16 5.93
C GLU A 481 13.44 -15.31 6.53
N LEU A 482 13.91 -14.32 5.76
CA LEU A 482 14.96 -13.39 6.17
C LEU A 482 14.44 -12.20 7.01
N ASN A 483 13.14 -12.11 7.35
CA ASN A 483 12.59 -10.93 8.01
C ASN A 483 13.29 -10.58 9.34
N SER A 484 13.62 -11.60 10.14
CA SER A 484 14.34 -11.41 11.42
C SER A 484 15.77 -10.88 11.24
N ASN A 485 16.39 -11.09 10.08
CA ASN A 485 17.70 -10.52 9.75
C ASN A 485 17.63 -9.00 9.52
N ARG A 486 16.44 -8.40 9.43
CA ARG A 486 16.31 -6.93 9.41
C ARG A 486 16.57 -6.28 10.78
N GLY A 487 16.92 -7.06 11.81
CA GLY A 487 17.29 -6.60 13.15
C GLY A 487 18.28 -5.44 13.17
N VAL A 488 19.20 -5.35 12.19
CA VAL A 488 20.18 -4.25 12.01
C VAL A 488 19.60 -2.84 12.18
N TYR A 489 18.32 -2.63 11.84
CA TYR A 489 17.75 -1.28 11.75
C TYR A 489 16.41 -1.09 12.48
N ARG A 490 15.87 -2.09 13.20
CA ARG A 490 14.48 -2.05 13.71
C ARG A 490 14.29 -2.78 15.05
N SER A 491 13.27 -2.35 15.81
CA SER A 491 12.77 -3.02 17.02
C SER A 491 11.82 -4.19 16.69
N ARG A 492 11.59 -5.13 17.63
CA ARG A 492 10.74 -6.31 17.39
C ARG A 492 9.35 -5.95 16.85
N GLN A 493 8.66 -4.95 17.42
CA GLN A 493 7.36 -4.49 16.90
C GLN A 493 7.44 -4.01 15.44
N LEU A 494 8.50 -3.30 15.05
CA LEU A 494 8.70 -2.88 13.65
C LEU A 494 9.05 -4.06 12.73
N LEU A 495 9.60 -5.16 13.28
CA LEU A 495 9.79 -6.43 12.57
C LEU A 495 8.48 -7.21 12.47
N ASP A 496 7.61 -7.19 13.49
CA ASP A 496 6.25 -7.76 13.45
C ASP A 496 5.40 -7.06 12.39
N GLN A 497 5.46 -5.72 12.33
CA GLN A 497 4.80 -4.91 11.31
C GLN A 497 5.37 -5.18 9.90
N ASP A 498 6.69 -5.33 9.75
CA ASP A 498 7.30 -5.78 8.49
C ASP A 498 6.86 -7.21 8.13
N GLU A 499 6.72 -8.12 9.10
CA GLU A 499 6.29 -9.51 8.89
C GLU A 499 4.85 -9.55 8.39
N ALA A 500 3.94 -8.86 9.08
CA ALA A 500 2.56 -8.70 8.65
C ALA A 500 2.47 -8.03 7.27
N ALA A 501 3.23 -6.96 7.00
CA ALA A 501 3.26 -6.31 5.68
C ALA A 501 3.79 -7.24 4.56
N ARG A 502 4.66 -8.21 4.89
CA ARG A 502 5.12 -9.26 3.96
C ARG A 502 4.10 -10.38 3.77
N ASN A 503 3.41 -10.79 4.83
CA ASN A 503 2.34 -11.79 4.74
C ASN A 503 1.17 -11.24 3.92
N ILE A 504 0.86 -9.94 4.00
CA ILE A 504 -0.10 -9.28 3.09
C ILE A 504 0.40 -9.18 1.64
N ALA A 505 1.70 -9.02 1.40
CA ALA A 505 2.24 -9.12 0.05
C ALA A 505 2.12 -10.55 -0.51
N SER A 506 2.39 -11.59 0.30
CA SER A 506 2.13 -13.00 -0.05
C SER A 506 0.65 -13.22 -0.35
N ALA A 507 -0.26 -12.73 0.49
CA ALA A 507 -1.71 -12.85 0.31
C ALA A 507 -2.21 -12.21 -1.01
N ARG A 508 -1.71 -11.01 -1.36
CA ARG A 508 -2.02 -10.41 -2.67
C ARG A 508 -1.45 -11.21 -3.84
N ILE A 509 -0.26 -11.80 -3.71
CA ILE A 509 0.31 -12.69 -4.73
C ILE A 509 -0.49 -14.00 -4.86
N TYR A 510 -0.99 -14.58 -3.76
CA TYR A 510 -1.95 -15.68 -3.81
C TYR A 510 -3.25 -15.27 -4.50
N THR A 511 -3.72 -14.04 -4.30
CA THR A 511 -4.90 -13.49 -5.00
C THR A 511 -4.64 -13.36 -6.52
N ASP A 512 -3.45 -12.92 -6.95
CA ASP A 512 -3.05 -12.91 -8.38
C ASP A 512 -3.02 -14.33 -8.99
N LEU A 513 -2.74 -15.35 -8.18
CA LEU A 513 -2.77 -16.77 -8.55
C LEU A 513 -4.18 -17.40 -8.47
N GLY A 514 -5.16 -16.70 -7.89
CA GLY A 514 -6.52 -17.22 -7.64
C GLY A 514 -6.63 -18.17 -6.45
N PHE A 515 -5.66 -18.14 -5.52
CA PHE A 515 -5.53 -19.07 -4.39
C PHE A 515 -6.14 -18.46 -3.11
N GLU A 516 -7.42 -18.11 -3.17
CA GLU A 516 -8.06 -17.18 -2.22
C GLU A 516 -8.11 -17.71 -0.78
N LYS A 517 -8.34 -19.03 -0.58
CA LYS A 517 -8.35 -19.64 0.77
C LYS A 517 -6.99 -19.51 1.48
N MET A 518 -5.87 -19.59 0.73
CA MET A 518 -4.50 -19.33 1.24
C MET A 518 -4.29 -17.85 1.57
N ALA A 519 -4.84 -16.95 0.74
CA ALA A 519 -4.72 -15.51 0.94
C ALA A 519 -5.44 -15.05 2.22
N ILE A 520 -6.61 -15.61 2.52
CA ILE A 520 -7.34 -15.38 3.78
C ILE A 520 -6.51 -15.84 5.00
N ALA A 521 -5.84 -17.00 4.91
CA ALA A 521 -4.99 -17.52 5.99
C ALA A 521 -3.79 -16.60 6.30
N ASP A 522 -3.06 -16.14 5.27
CA ASP A 522 -1.96 -15.18 5.43
C ASP A 522 -2.45 -13.81 5.96
N GLY A 523 -3.61 -13.34 5.50
CA GLY A 523 -4.25 -12.10 5.97
C GLY A 523 -4.63 -12.14 7.45
N ALA A 524 -5.27 -13.22 7.88
CA ALA A 524 -5.63 -13.43 9.28
C ALA A 524 -4.40 -13.60 10.19
N MET A 525 -3.34 -14.27 9.69
CA MET A 525 -2.06 -14.37 10.40
C MET A 525 -1.44 -12.98 10.60
N ALA A 526 -1.40 -12.14 9.56
CA ALA A 526 -0.86 -10.78 9.62
C ALA A 526 -1.56 -9.92 10.68
N LEU A 527 -2.89 -9.97 10.77
CA LEU A 527 -3.66 -9.30 11.83
C LEU A 527 -3.33 -9.85 13.23
N SER A 528 -3.14 -11.16 13.39
CA SER A 528 -2.78 -11.75 14.69
C SER A 528 -1.37 -11.36 15.18
N GLN A 529 -0.47 -11.02 14.25
CA GLN A 529 0.89 -10.55 14.54
C GLN A 529 0.95 -9.05 14.81
N ALA A 530 0.21 -8.26 14.02
CA ALA A 530 0.18 -6.81 14.09
C ALA A 530 -1.26 -6.28 13.91
N PRO A 531 -2.07 -6.24 14.99
CA PRO A 531 -3.43 -5.67 14.97
C PRO A 531 -3.47 -4.15 14.70
N ASP A 532 -2.32 -3.49 14.55
CA ASP A 532 -2.17 -2.10 14.13
C ASP A 532 -1.87 -1.96 12.62
N ASN A 533 -1.83 -3.05 11.86
CA ASN A 533 -1.44 -3.05 10.46
C ASN A 533 -2.61 -2.69 9.52
N PHE A 534 -2.74 -1.39 9.24
CA PHE A 534 -3.69 -0.82 8.27
C PHE A 534 -3.73 -1.52 6.89
N SER A 535 -2.63 -2.15 6.44
CA SER A 535 -2.56 -2.89 5.17
C SER A 535 -3.16 -4.29 5.27
N ALA A 536 -3.09 -4.91 6.46
CA ALA A 536 -3.76 -6.17 6.72
C ALA A 536 -5.27 -5.96 6.78
N HIS A 537 -5.72 -4.93 7.50
CA HIS A 537 -7.13 -4.52 7.49
C HIS A 537 -7.65 -4.23 6.07
N ARG A 538 -6.89 -3.46 5.27
CA ARG A 538 -7.26 -3.21 3.86
C ARG A 538 -7.41 -4.51 3.07
N PHE A 539 -6.46 -5.42 3.20
CA PHE A 539 -6.51 -6.70 2.49
C PHE A 539 -7.68 -7.57 2.96
N MET A 540 -7.99 -7.58 4.26
CA MET A 540 -9.16 -8.29 4.77
C MET A 540 -10.46 -7.71 4.21
N ALA A 541 -10.59 -6.37 4.10
CA ALA A 541 -11.71 -5.76 3.38
C ALA A 541 -11.75 -6.19 1.90
N ASP A 542 -10.63 -6.13 1.18
CA ASP A 542 -10.52 -6.51 -0.25
C ASP A 542 -10.95 -7.98 -0.51
N ILE A 543 -10.62 -8.91 0.40
CA ILE A 543 -10.91 -10.36 0.24
C ILE A 543 -12.25 -10.78 0.89
N ASN A 544 -12.73 -10.05 1.89
CA ASN A 544 -14.07 -10.23 2.45
C ASN A 544 -15.14 -9.79 1.45
N ALA A 545 -14.90 -8.74 0.65
CA ALA A 545 -15.80 -8.30 -0.42
C ALA A 545 -16.00 -9.33 -1.56
N THR A 546 -15.20 -10.39 -1.59
CA THR A 546 -15.32 -11.50 -2.57
C THR A 546 -15.96 -12.76 -1.96
N GLN A 547 -16.48 -12.66 -0.74
CA GLN A 547 -17.22 -13.71 -0.04
C GLN A 547 -18.65 -13.23 0.22
N PRO A 548 -19.66 -14.09 0.11
CA PRO A 548 -21.03 -13.73 0.44
C PRO A 548 -21.14 -13.39 1.94
N GLN A 549 -22.14 -12.58 2.31
CA GLN A 549 -22.52 -12.32 3.72
C GLN A 549 -21.48 -11.53 4.55
N ARG A 550 -20.61 -10.72 3.90
CA ARG A 550 -19.46 -10.05 4.54
C ARG A 550 -19.46 -8.52 4.65
N ARG A 551 -20.48 -7.79 4.17
CA ARG A 551 -20.50 -6.29 4.13
C ARG A 551 -19.98 -5.67 5.44
N LEU A 552 -20.59 -6.01 6.58
CA LEU A 552 -20.19 -5.47 7.89
C LEU A 552 -18.73 -5.75 8.27
N ALA A 553 -18.15 -6.87 7.82
CA ALA A 553 -16.74 -7.17 8.00
C ALA A 553 -15.86 -6.35 7.04
N VAL A 554 -16.31 -6.09 5.81
CA VAL A 554 -15.63 -5.19 4.85
C VAL A 554 -15.55 -3.77 5.42
N ASP A 555 -16.67 -3.24 5.92
CA ASP A 555 -16.73 -1.86 6.43
C ASP A 555 -15.99 -1.66 7.76
N SER A 556 -16.08 -2.64 8.67
CA SER A 556 -15.31 -2.62 9.94
C SER A 556 -13.80 -2.66 9.69
N GLU A 557 -13.35 -3.51 8.76
CA GLU A 557 -11.94 -3.59 8.35
C GLU A 557 -11.53 -2.33 7.56
N LEU A 558 -12.41 -1.74 6.75
CA LEU A 558 -12.16 -0.47 6.05
C LEU A 558 -12.03 0.72 7.02
N LEU A 559 -12.88 0.80 8.05
CA LEU A 559 -12.82 1.80 9.12
C LEU A 559 -11.49 1.68 9.90
N GLN A 560 -11.14 0.48 10.34
CA GLN A 560 -9.88 0.22 11.04
C GLN A 560 -8.68 0.55 10.13
N SER A 561 -8.72 0.16 8.85
CA SER A 561 -7.71 0.52 7.86
C SER A 561 -7.55 2.04 7.73
N LYS A 562 -8.65 2.79 7.53
CA LYS A 562 -8.65 4.26 7.40
C LYS A 562 -8.02 4.92 8.62
N LEU A 563 -8.43 4.57 9.84
CA LEU A 563 -7.94 5.18 11.08
C LEU A 563 -6.47 4.85 11.37
N LEU A 564 -6.03 3.64 11.05
CA LEU A 564 -4.64 3.18 11.24
C LEU A 564 -3.69 3.68 10.14
N GLN A 565 -4.19 3.99 8.95
CA GLN A 565 -3.42 4.47 7.81
C GLN A 565 -2.63 5.76 8.19
N PRO A 566 -1.31 5.81 7.96
CA PRO A 566 -0.56 7.05 8.15
C PRO A 566 -0.91 8.09 7.07
N LEU A 567 -0.59 9.36 7.32
CA LEU A 567 -0.72 10.43 6.31
C LEU A 567 0.42 10.31 5.27
N ASN A 568 0.30 9.26 4.45
CA ASN A 568 1.33 8.79 3.53
C ASN A 568 0.78 7.92 2.38
N ALA A 569 -0.53 7.75 2.23
CA ALA A 569 -1.15 7.10 1.08
C ALA A 569 -2.12 8.08 0.39
N HIS A 570 -2.43 7.83 -0.88
CA HIS A 570 -3.63 8.41 -1.47
C HIS A 570 -4.85 7.71 -0.88
N THR A 571 -5.86 8.49 -0.53
CA THR A 571 -7.01 8.01 0.24
C THR A 571 -8.05 7.42 -0.71
N LEU A 572 -7.95 6.11 -0.91
CA LEU A 572 -8.78 5.32 -1.81
C LEU A 572 -9.93 4.65 -1.03
N ARG A 573 -11.17 5.05 -1.35
CA ARG A 573 -12.38 4.25 -1.11
C ARG A 573 -12.53 3.27 -2.27
N PRO A 574 -13.13 2.10 -2.05
CA PRO A 574 -14.00 1.45 -3.02
C PRO A 574 -15.46 1.62 -2.57
N LYS A 575 -16.39 1.68 -3.52
CA LYS A 575 -17.77 1.18 -3.31
C LYS A 575 -18.28 0.24 -4.39
N LEU A 576 -17.45 -0.05 -5.41
CA LEU A 576 -17.64 -1.16 -6.36
C LEU A 576 -17.62 -2.58 -5.73
N SER A 577 -17.50 -2.70 -4.41
CA SER A 577 -17.50 -3.98 -3.67
C SER A 577 -18.87 -4.64 -3.58
N ASP A 578 -19.92 -3.84 -3.50
CA ASP A 578 -21.24 -4.30 -3.05
C ASP A 578 -22.07 -4.88 -4.22
N LEU A 579 -21.49 -4.81 -5.42
CA LEU A 579 -22.17 -4.88 -6.71
C LEU A 579 -21.66 -6.08 -7.54
N GLN A 580 -22.07 -7.27 -7.11
CA GLN A 580 -21.50 -8.57 -7.49
C GLN A 580 -21.58 -8.96 -8.98
N LEU A 581 -22.40 -8.27 -9.80
CA LEU A 581 -22.69 -8.71 -11.18
C LEU A 581 -21.45 -8.83 -12.08
N ALA A 582 -20.40 -8.06 -11.84
CA ALA A 582 -19.06 -8.32 -12.36
C ALA A 582 -18.05 -8.48 -11.20
N ASP A 583 -17.01 -9.29 -11.39
CA ASP A 583 -15.76 -9.08 -10.63
C ASP A 583 -15.29 -7.66 -11.00
N GLY A 584 -15.45 -6.70 -10.09
CA GLY A 584 -15.15 -5.29 -10.35
C GLY A 584 -13.64 -5.01 -10.52
N PRO A 585 -13.25 -3.73 -10.62
CA PRO A 585 -11.86 -3.29 -10.48
C PRO A 585 -11.39 -3.23 -9.01
N THR A 586 -12.23 -3.64 -8.05
CA THR A 586 -12.06 -3.53 -6.58
C THR A 586 -10.72 -3.98 -6.01
N ARG A 587 -10.05 -4.95 -6.64
CA ARG A 587 -8.83 -5.59 -6.13
C ARG A 587 -7.57 -4.75 -6.44
N LEU A 588 -7.35 -3.70 -5.64
CA LEU A 588 -6.14 -2.86 -5.70
C LEU A 588 -4.84 -3.68 -5.64
N SER A 589 -3.89 -3.38 -6.53
CA SER A 589 -2.54 -3.95 -6.50
C SER A 589 -1.77 -3.47 -5.26
N TYR A 590 -0.74 -4.23 -4.86
CA TYR A 590 0.10 -3.84 -3.72
C TYR A 590 0.66 -2.41 -3.86
N ASN A 591 0.92 -1.94 -5.08
CA ASN A 591 1.50 -0.63 -5.38
C ASN A 591 0.46 0.51 -5.51
N GLU A 592 -0.84 0.22 -5.51
CA GLU A 592 -1.87 1.25 -5.32
C GLU A 592 -1.99 1.61 -3.84
N PHE A 593 -2.02 0.60 -2.94
CA PHE A 593 -2.19 0.84 -1.50
C PHE A 593 -0.87 1.15 -0.77
N ASN A 594 0.21 0.43 -1.08
CA ASN A 594 1.55 0.62 -0.55
C ASN A 594 2.54 0.95 -1.69
N PRO A 595 2.49 2.17 -2.27
CA PRO A 595 3.47 2.60 -3.25
C PRO A 595 4.88 2.58 -2.61
N LEU A 596 5.90 2.20 -3.38
CA LEU A 596 7.25 2.07 -2.84
C LEU A 596 7.77 3.45 -2.40
N PHE A 597 7.55 4.50 -3.18
CA PHE A 597 7.71 5.88 -2.71
C PHE A 597 6.40 6.67 -2.69
N ILE A 598 6.34 7.54 -1.68
CA ILE A 598 5.17 8.33 -1.33
C ILE A 598 5.46 9.77 -1.72
N GLN A 599 4.72 10.29 -2.69
CA GLN A 599 5.02 11.55 -3.36
C GLN A 599 3.91 12.58 -3.07
N ALA A 600 4.28 13.81 -2.75
CA ALA A 600 3.31 14.91 -2.62
C ALA A 600 2.89 15.41 -4.01
N GLY A 601 1.59 15.51 -4.26
CA GLY A 601 1.04 15.87 -5.56
C GLY A 601 -0.43 15.47 -5.70
N PRO A 602 -1.06 15.80 -6.85
CA PRO A 602 -2.35 15.27 -7.23
C PRO A 602 -2.23 13.82 -7.75
N SER A 603 -3.22 12.99 -7.45
CA SER A 603 -3.42 11.69 -8.10
C SER A 603 -4.87 11.51 -8.49
N LEU A 604 -5.07 10.91 -9.65
CA LEU A 604 -6.35 10.52 -10.24
C LEU A 604 -6.38 9.00 -10.40
N LEU A 605 -7.37 8.37 -9.78
CA LEU A 605 -7.84 7.04 -10.16
C LEU A 605 -9.12 7.22 -10.98
N LEU A 606 -9.23 6.48 -12.08
CA LEU A 606 -10.44 6.39 -12.89
C LEU A 606 -10.62 4.93 -13.30
N ASP A 607 -11.60 4.28 -12.69
CA ASP A 607 -11.99 2.92 -13.00
C ASP A 607 -13.39 2.93 -13.63
N GLY A 608 -13.69 1.95 -14.48
CA GLY A 608 -15.00 1.88 -15.13
C GLY A 608 -15.26 0.54 -15.81
N PHE A 609 -16.55 0.19 -15.90
CA PHE A 609 -16.99 -1.05 -16.53
C PHE A 609 -18.23 -0.83 -17.41
N LEU A 610 -18.43 -1.75 -18.34
CA LEU A 610 -19.58 -1.86 -19.24
C LEU A 610 -19.93 -3.35 -19.36
N ALA A 611 -21.20 -3.72 -19.30
CA ALA A 611 -21.65 -5.10 -19.43
C ALA A 611 -22.86 -5.26 -20.38
N GLY A 612 -23.57 -6.40 -20.28
CA GLY A 612 -24.88 -6.59 -20.90
C GLY A 612 -25.97 -5.84 -20.14
N ASN A 613 -27.23 -5.97 -20.58
CA ASN A 613 -28.44 -5.45 -19.92
C ASN A 613 -28.33 -3.96 -19.51
N ASP A 614 -27.70 -3.19 -20.40
CA ASP A 614 -27.33 -1.77 -20.27
C ASP A 614 -26.60 -1.39 -18.96
N THR A 615 -26.04 -2.37 -18.25
CA THR A 615 -25.27 -2.23 -17.01
C THR A 615 -23.93 -1.51 -17.22
N TRP A 616 -23.70 -0.41 -16.50
CA TRP A 616 -22.46 0.39 -16.55
C TRP A 616 -22.15 1.08 -15.21
N GLY A 617 -20.94 1.65 -15.09
CA GLY A 617 -20.56 2.48 -13.95
C GLY A 617 -19.08 2.81 -13.87
N GLU A 618 -18.74 3.74 -12.97
CA GLU A 618 -17.39 4.30 -12.77
C GLU A 618 -17.06 4.58 -11.30
N ASP A 619 -15.77 4.59 -10.98
CA ASP A 619 -15.23 5.15 -9.74
C ASP A 619 -14.15 6.19 -10.09
N LEU A 620 -14.35 7.42 -9.63
CA LEU A 620 -13.54 8.60 -9.93
C LEU A 620 -13.01 9.21 -8.63
N ILE A 621 -11.73 8.98 -8.33
CA ILE A 621 -11.09 9.50 -7.11
C ILE A 621 -10.02 10.52 -7.48
N VAL A 622 -10.28 11.78 -7.13
CA VAL A 622 -9.30 12.88 -7.19
C VAL A 622 -8.76 13.13 -5.80
N SER A 623 -7.45 12.93 -5.61
CA SER A 623 -6.77 13.14 -4.33
C SER A 623 -5.59 14.09 -4.44
N TYR A 624 -5.26 14.78 -3.34
CA TYR A 624 -4.13 15.71 -3.26
C TYR A 624 -3.43 15.60 -1.90
N LEU A 625 -2.17 15.16 -1.94
CA LEU A 625 -1.31 14.98 -0.76
C LEU A 625 -0.29 16.12 -0.67
N HIS A 626 -0.28 16.87 0.43
CA HIS A 626 0.70 17.95 0.62
C HIS A 626 1.13 18.12 2.09
N ASN A 627 2.43 17.90 2.35
CA ASN A 627 3.04 17.99 3.67
C ASN A 627 2.29 17.16 4.74
N ARG A 628 1.45 17.80 5.56
CA ARG A 628 0.72 17.20 6.69
C ARG A 628 -0.79 17.14 6.49
N PHE A 629 -1.24 17.33 5.25
CA PHE A 629 -2.63 17.33 4.86
C PHE A 629 -2.83 16.41 3.65
N SER A 630 -3.90 15.63 3.68
CA SER A 630 -4.40 14.84 2.54
C SER A 630 -5.87 15.13 2.37
N ILE A 631 -6.35 15.22 1.13
CA ILE A 631 -7.77 15.32 0.80
C ILE A 631 -8.06 14.44 -0.42
N SER A 632 -9.21 13.77 -0.42
CA SER A 632 -9.80 13.17 -1.62
C SER A 632 -11.27 13.55 -1.77
N LEU A 633 -11.68 13.67 -3.03
CA LEU A 633 -13.07 13.66 -3.46
C LEU A 633 -13.25 12.42 -4.33
N GLY A 634 -14.19 11.56 -3.95
CA GLY A 634 -14.63 10.40 -4.72
C GLY A 634 -16.04 10.64 -5.26
N GLN A 635 -16.28 10.26 -6.51
CA GLN A 635 -17.61 10.02 -7.05
C GLN A 635 -17.63 8.57 -7.54
N PHE A 636 -18.67 7.83 -7.20
CA PHE A 636 -18.96 6.51 -7.73
C PHE A 636 -20.38 6.51 -8.29
N HIS A 637 -20.59 5.84 -9.44
CA HIS A 637 -21.89 5.69 -10.10
C HIS A 637 -22.04 4.26 -10.63
N TYR A 638 -23.26 3.73 -10.58
CA TYR A 638 -23.66 2.45 -11.14
C TYR A 638 -25.11 2.51 -11.62
N GLU A 639 -25.38 2.02 -12.83
CA GLU A 639 -26.73 1.78 -13.34
C GLU A 639 -26.80 0.39 -13.99
N SER A 640 -27.91 -0.31 -13.82
CA SER A 640 -28.17 -1.62 -14.43
C SER A 640 -29.66 -1.91 -14.46
N ASP A 641 -30.21 -2.35 -15.59
CA ASP A 641 -31.57 -2.93 -15.62
C ASP A 641 -31.58 -4.38 -15.08
N GLY A 642 -30.41 -4.99 -14.92
CA GLY A 642 -30.19 -6.24 -14.17
C GLY A 642 -30.72 -7.49 -14.84
N PHE A 643 -31.37 -8.37 -14.06
CA PHE A 643 -31.84 -9.68 -14.52
C PHE A 643 -33.27 -9.94 -14.02
N GLY A 644 -34.12 -10.53 -14.86
CA GLY A 644 -35.56 -10.68 -14.58
C GLY A 644 -36.37 -9.41 -14.89
N GLU A 645 -37.65 -9.40 -14.53
CA GLU A 645 -38.56 -8.27 -14.82
C GLU A 645 -38.45 -7.11 -13.81
N THR A 646 -37.69 -7.30 -12.71
CA THR A 646 -37.60 -6.38 -11.57
C THR A 646 -36.15 -6.01 -11.19
N GLY A 647 -35.14 -6.41 -11.96
CA GLY A 647 -33.75 -6.40 -11.53
C GLY A 647 -33.01 -5.06 -11.54
N ARG A 648 -33.70 -3.92 -11.69
CA ARG A 648 -33.03 -2.60 -11.82
C ARG A 648 -32.29 -2.21 -10.54
N LEU A 649 -31.12 -1.61 -10.69
CA LEU A 649 -30.36 -0.96 -9.62
C LEU A 649 -29.60 0.24 -10.17
N GLU A 650 -29.78 1.39 -9.54
CA GLU A 650 -29.01 2.61 -9.73
C GLU A 650 -28.42 3.01 -8.36
N LYS A 651 -27.14 3.38 -8.31
CA LYS A 651 -26.46 3.79 -7.07
C LYS A 651 -25.43 4.87 -7.34
N ASP A 652 -25.61 6.03 -6.73
CA ASP A 652 -24.67 7.15 -6.73
C ASP A 652 -24.04 7.31 -5.34
N THR A 653 -22.73 7.54 -5.28
CA THR A 653 -22.02 7.91 -4.05
C THR A 653 -21.17 9.14 -4.29
N LEU A 654 -21.31 10.15 -3.43
CA LEU A 654 -20.35 11.23 -3.28
C LEU A 654 -19.59 11.08 -1.96
N THR A 655 -18.26 11.17 -1.97
CA THR A 655 -17.46 11.14 -0.74
C THR A 655 -16.43 12.28 -0.71
N ALA A 656 -16.41 13.03 0.40
CA ALA A 656 -15.35 13.98 0.70
C ALA A 656 -14.59 13.54 1.96
N PHE A 657 -13.28 13.27 1.81
CA PHE A 657 -12.44 12.78 2.90
C PHE A 657 -11.19 13.65 3.09
N ALA A 658 -10.84 13.94 4.34
CA ALA A 658 -9.65 14.72 4.68
C ALA A 658 -8.91 14.14 5.89
N GLN A 659 -7.58 14.15 5.84
CA GLN A 659 -6.68 13.77 6.93
C GLN A 659 -5.72 14.92 7.28
N PHE A 660 -5.43 15.11 8.57
CA PHE A 660 -4.49 16.13 9.04
C PHE A 660 -3.63 15.68 10.23
N ASN A 661 -2.31 15.76 10.07
CA ASN A 661 -1.34 15.48 11.14
C ASN A 661 -1.09 16.74 11.98
N VAL A 662 -1.87 16.89 13.06
CA VAL A 662 -1.73 17.96 14.06
C VAL A 662 -0.33 17.93 14.69
N THR A 663 0.15 16.73 15.04
CA THR A 663 1.54 16.47 15.42
C THR A 663 2.05 15.26 14.63
N PRO A 664 3.35 14.90 14.69
CA PRO A 664 3.85 13.66 14.12
C PRO A 664 3.17 12.39 14.66
N GLU A 665 2.53 12.49 15.83
CA GLU A 665 1.93 11.38 16.57
C GLU A 665 0.41 11.52 16.76
N THR A 666 -0.20 12.64 16.37
CA THR A 666 -1.66 12.88 16.41
C THR A 666 -2.19 13.23 15.03
N MET A 667 -3.09 12.40 14.52
CA MET A 667 -3.74 12.52 13.23
C MET A 667 -5.26 12.58 13.41
N LEU A 668 -5.93 13.47 12.67
CA LEU A 668 -7.39 13.63 12.65
C LEU A 668 -7.93 13.33 11.25
N GLN A 669 -9.15 12.82 11.19
CA GLN A 669 -9.87 12.48 9.95
C GLN A 669 -11.29 13.09 9.96
N ILE A 670 -11.77 13.45 8.79
CA ILE A 670 -13.18 13.79 8.53
C ILE A 670 -13.59 13.07 7.26
N GLU A 671 -14.68 12.31 7.30
CA GLU A 671 -15.36 11.71 6.14
C GLU A 671 -16.79 12.27 6.09
N LEU A 672 -17.22 12.68 4.90
CA LEU A 672 -18.59 13.00 4.57
C LEU A 672 -18.99 12.11 3.40
N THR A 673 -20.11 11.41 3.50
CA THR A 673 -20.68 10.60 2.41
C THR A 673 -22.11 11.00 2.16
N GLU A 674 -22.46 11.18 0.89
CA GLU A 674 -23.83 11.03 0.41
C GLU A 674 -23.87 9.72 -0.38
N ASP A 675 -24.84 8.86 -0.09
CA ASP A 675 -25.18 7.67 -0.86
C ASP A 675 -26.66 7.78 -1.27
N ASP A 676 -26.96 7.46 -2.53
CA ASP A 676 -28.27 7.56 -3.19
C ASP A 676 -28.47 6.24 -3.98
N GLN A 677 -29.62 5.57 -3.83
CA GLN A 677 -29.83 4.22 -4.38
C GLN A 677 -31.31 3.92 -4.70
N GLU A 678 -31.66 3.90 -6.00
CA GLU A 678 -32.91 3.31 -6.50
C GLU A 678 -32.72 1.81 -6.79
N ASN A 679 -33.60 0.93 -6.30
CA ASN A 679 -33.56 -0.50 -6.58
C ASN A 679 -34.93 -1.09 -6.96
N GLY A 680 -34.88 -2.22 -7.65
CA GLY A 680 -35.96 -3.19 -7.75
C GLY A 680 -35.67 -4.44 -6.93
N TYR A 681 -36.37 -5.54 -7.22
CA TYR A 681 -36.24 -6.78 -6.46
C TYR A 681 -35.05 -7.62 -6.97
N LEU A 682 -33.95 -7.62 -6.21
CA LEU A 682 -32.64 -8.17 -6.60
C LEU A 682 -32.33 -9.60 -6.10
N ASN A 683 -33.24 -10.25 -5.37
CA ASN A 683 -32.97 -11.57 -4.78
C ASN A 683 -33.24 -12.72 -5.76
N GLN A 684 -32.48 -13.81 -5.63
CA GLN A 684 -32.72 -15.07 -6.37
C GLN A 684 -33.30 -16.13 -5.45
N HIS A 685 -34.53 -16.56 -5.75
CA HIS A 685 -35.18 -17.68 -5.08
C HIS A 685 -35.30 -18.86 -6.04
N PHE A 686 -35.28 -20.08 -5.48
CA PHE A 686 -35.38 -21.35 -6.21
C PHE A 686 -36.73 -21.50 -6.91
N PHE A 687 -37.78 -20.86 -6.39
CA PHE A 687 -39.12 -20.81 -6.95
C PHE A 687 -39.51 -19.36 -7.29
N PRO A 688 -38.87 -18.72 -8.30
CA PRO A 688 -38.99 -17.27 -8.48
C PRO A 688 -40.41 -16.83 -8.82
N ALA A 689 -41.24 -17.69 -9.43
CA ALA A 689 -42.66 -17.36 -9.69
C ALA A 689 -43.55 -17.36 -8.43
N ASP A 690 -43.11 -17.98 -7.34
CA ASP A 690 -43.83 -18.11 -6.07
C ASP A 690 -43.29 -17.15 -4.99
N PHE A 691 -42.15 -16.49 -5.25
CA PHE A 691 -41.53 -15.45 -4.40
C PHE A 691 -41.52 -14.05 -5.03
N ALA A 692 -41.50 -13.92 -6.36
CA ALA A 692 -41.37 -12.62 -7.01
C ALA A 692 -42.57 -11.70 -6.75
N ILE A 693 -42.25 -10.48 -6.33
CA ILE A 693 -43.20 -9.39 -6.09
C ILE A 693 -43.27 -8.55 -7.38
N PRO A 694 -44.39 -8.53 -8.11
CA PRO A 694 -44.57 -7.58 -9.21
C PRO A 694 -44.53 -6.15 -8.66
N ASP A 695 -43.89 -5.24 -9.40
CA ASP A 695 -43.91 -3.80 -9.11
C ASP A 695 -43.27 -3.39 -7.74
N PHE A 696 -42.27 -4.13 -7.25
CA PHE A 696 -41.40 -3.68 -6.15
C PHE A 696 -40.41 -2.61 -6.63
N THR A 697 -40.28 -1.52 -5.86
CA THR A 697 -39.22 -0.51 -6.00
C THR A 697 -38.83 0.05 -4.63
N GLY A 698 -37.54 0.20 -4.35
CA GLY A 698 -37.02 0.92 -3.19
C GLY A 698 -36.15 2.12 -3.59
N ASP A 699 -36.06 3.09 -2.70
CA ASP A 699 -35.32 4.35 -2.83
C ASP A 699 -34.68 4.65 -1.46
N ALA A 700 -33.35 4.89 -1.42
CA ALA A 700 -32.59 5.07 -0.19
C ALA A 700 -31.58 6.23 -0.28
N GLU A 701 -31.80 7.30 0.47
CA GLU A 701 -30.81 8.35 0.73
C GLU A 701 -30.07 8.07 2.06
N ARG A 702 -28.73 8.17 2.09
CA ARG A 702 -27.91 8.02 3.32
C ARG A 702 -26.81 9.08 3.40
N SER A 703 -26.77 9.77 4.54
CA SER A 703 -25.85 10.88 4.84
C SER A 703 -24.94 10.53 6.03
N ASP A 704 -23.69 10.11 5.77
CA ASP A 704 -22.68 9.80 6.80
C ASP A 704 -21.84 11.04 7.16
N TYR A 705 -21.76 11.37 8.46
CA TYR A 705 -20.88 12.39 9.01
C TYR A 705 -19.91 11.76 10.03
N ARG A 706 -18.66 11.49 9.62
CA ARG A 706 -17.67 10.76 10.42
C ARG A 706 -16.46 11.62 10.83
N PHE A 707 -16.12 11.58 12.12
CA PHE A 707 -14.90 12.16 12.67
C PHE A 707 -13.99 11.06 13.26
N GLY A 708 -12.76 11.01 12.79
CA GLY A 708 -11.77 10.02 13.23
C GLY A 708 -10.57 10.65 13.95
N ILE A 709 -10.00 9.92 14.91
CA ILE A 709 -8.74 10.29 15.57
C ILE A 709 -7.81 9.09 15.70
N ARG A 710 -6.51 9.33 15.48
CA ARG A 710 -5.42 8.42 15.87
C ARG A 710 -4.37 9.18 16.68
N HIS A 711 -4.01 8.66 17.84
CA HIS A 711 -2.94 9.20 18.69
C HIS A 711 -1.96 8.12 19.13
N GLN A 712 -0.68 8.28 18.77
CA GLN A 712 0.39 7.38 19.15
C GLN A 712 1.13 7.90 20.41
N ILE A 713 1.01 7.12 21.50
CA ILE A 713 1.53 7.44 22.83
C ILE A 713 3.02 7.10 22.89
N SER A 714 3.37 5.89 22.45
CA SER A 714 4.73 5.35 22.30
C SER A 714 4.81 4.52 21.00
N VAL A 715 5.94 3.88 20.70
CA VAL A 715 6.01 2.95 19.56
C VAL A 715 4.99 1.81 19.79
N ASP A 716 5.05 1.23 20.99
CA ASP A 716 4.26 0.07 21.45
C ASP A 716 2.77 0.36 21.75
N SER A 717 2.33 1.62 21.72
CA SER A 717 1.03 2.02 22.30
C SER A 717 0.36 3.17 21.53
N GLN A 718 -0.88 2.95 21.07
CA GLN A 718 -1.68 3.96 20.37
C GLN A 718 -3.18 3.82 20.66
N ILE A 719 -3.90 4.91 20.46
CA ILE A 719 -5.36 4.98 20.55
C ILE A 719 -5.91 5.37 19.17
N ILE A 720 -7.00 4.73 18.76
CA ILE A 720 -7.87 5.19 17.67
C ILE A 720 -9.29 5.42 18.20
N GLY A 721 -10.07 6.28 17.56
CA GLY A 721 -11.46 6.53 17.94
C GLY A 721 -12.28 7.00 16.75
N ASN A 722 -13.57 6.66 16.78
CA ASN A 722 -14.57 6.94 15.75
C ASN A 722 -15.76 7.67 16.40
N VAL A 723 -16.27 8.70 15.71
CA VAL A 723 -17.61 9.24 15.96
C VAL A 723 -18.30 9.32 14.60
N LEU A 724 -19.44 8.66 14.46
CA LEU A 724 -20.30 8.70 13.29
C LEU A 724 -21.68 9.20 13.70
N ARG A 725 -22.24 10.06 12.85
CA ARG A 725 -23.68 10.30 12.73
C ARG A 725 -24.09 9.80 11.33
N SER A 726 -25.07 8.92 11.25
CA SER A 726 -25.75 8.53 10.01
C SER A 726 -27.17 9.07 10.07
N GLU A 727 -27.62 9.69 8.98
CA GLU A 727 -29.01 10.09 8.78
C GLU A 727 -29.45 9.41 7.49
N ASN A 728 -30.39 8.46 7.59
CA ASN A 728 -30.84 7.64 6.47
C ASN A 728 -32.35 7.81 6.30
N THR A 729 -32.83 7.83 5.05
CA THR A 729 -34.26 7.83 4.73
C THR A 729 -34.54 6.82 3.63
N PHE A 730 -35.66 6.10 3.72
CA PHE A 730 -35.96 4.97 2.86
C PHE A 730 -37.45 4.94 2.47
N GLU A 731 -37.74 4.87 1.17
CA GLU A 731 -39.08 4.63 0.62
C GLU A 731 -39.10 3.26 -0.09
N GLN A 732 -40.09 2.44 0.23
CA GLN A 732 -40.22 1.07 -0.29
C GLN A 732 -41.65 0.81 -0.73
N HIS A 733 -41.86 0.64 -2.04
CA HIS A 733 -43.14 0.34 -2.64
C HIS A 733 -43.21 -1.14 -3.05
N PHE A 734 -44.35 -1.78 -2.76
CA PHE A 734 -44.61 -3.19 -2.98
C PHE A 734 -45.91 -3.36 -3.75
N GLY A 735 -45.95 -4.23 -4.76
CA GLY A 735 -47.18 -4.77 -5.36
C GLY A 735 -48.07 -3.76 -6.09
N THR A 736 -49.21 -4.21 -6.62
CA THR A 736 -50.19 -3.32 -7.26
C THR A 736 -51.64 -3.53 -6.81
N GLY A 737 -52.33 -2.41 -6.57
CA GLY A 737 -53.78 -2.32 -6.44
C GLY A 737 -54.35 -2.78 -5.10
N PHE A 738 -54.64 -4.07 -4.96
CA PHE A 738 -55.30 -4.63 -3.77
C PHE A 738 -54.29 -5.18 -2.75
N PHE A 739 -53.10 -5.57 -3.21
CA PHE A 739 -52.01 -6.11 -2.39
C PHE A 739 -50.79 -5.20 -2.39
N SER A 740 -50.97 -3.88 -2.56
CA SER A 740 -49.86 -2.94 -2.50
C SER A 740 -49.60 -2.44 -1.07
N SER A 741 -48.34 -2.12 -0.76
CA SER A 741 -47.98 -1.36 0.43
C SER A 741 -46.88 -0.34 0.13
N LEU A 742 -46.86 0.73 0.91
CA LEU A 742 -45.82 1.75 0.90
C LEU A 742 -45.22 1.85 2.31
N THR A 743 -43.94 1.55 2.45
CA THR A 743 -43.17 1.73 3.68
C THR A 743 -42.27 2.95 3.54
N LEU A 744 -42.27 3.81 4.56
CA LEU A 744 -41.36 4.94 4.74
C LEU A 744 -40.62 4.74 6.05
N ALA A 745 -39.28 4.85 6.05
CA ALA A 745 -38.47 4.83 7.27
C ALA A 745 -37.51 6.01 7.33
N ASP A 746 -37.46 6.69 8.47
CA ASP A 746 -36.45 7.67 8.83
C ASP A 746 -35.58 7.09 9.97
N ASP A 747 -34.26 7.03 9.79
CA ASP A 747 -33.31 6.49 10.79
C ASP A 747 -32.20 7.50 11.16
N GLU A 748 -31.95 7.64 12.46
CA GLU A 748 -30.80 8.36 13.01
C GLU A 748 -29.88 7.39 13.78
N ILE A 749 -28.60 7.34 13.42
CA ILE A 749 -27.61 6.45 14.08
C ILE A 749 -26.42 7.26 14.60
N ASP A 750 -26.15 7.16 15.90
CA ASP A 750 -25.07 7.84 16.63
C ASP A 750 -24.10 6.78 17.20
N ASN A 751 -22.98 6.54 16.52
CA ASN A 751 -21.93 5.60 16.98
C ASN A 751 -20.70 6.35 17.51
N ARG A 752 -20.25 5.95 18.71
CA ARG A 752 -19.11 6.56 19.42
C ARG A 752 -18.18 5.45 19.94
N GLU A 753 -17.10 5.16 19.20
CA GLU A 753 -16.13 4.12 19.55
C GLU A 753 -14.76 4.67 20.01
N LEU A 754 -14.10 3.96 20.93
CA LEU A 754 -12.71 4.19 21.31
C LEU A 754 -11.96 2.87 21.49
N GLN A 755 -10.76 2.77 20.90
CA GLN A 755 -9.90 1.59 21.01
C GLN A 755 -8.46 1.96 21.35
N TRP A 756 -7.85 1.19 22.26
CA TRP A 756 -6.44 1.23 22.63
C TRP A 756 -5.75 -0.05 22.18
N LEU A 757 -4.72 0.09 21.34
CA LEU A 757 -3.86 -0.99 20.86
C LEU A 757 -2.50 -0.88 21.57
N ASN A 758 -2.06 -1.95 22.21
CA ASN A 758 -0.85 -1.94 23.03
C ASN A 758 -0.03 -3.25 22.93
N THR A 759 1.28 -3.11 22.88
CA THR A 759 2.26 -4.22 22.93
C THR A 759 2.91 -4.31 24.32
N PHE A 760 2.98 -5.52 24.88
CA PHE A 760 3.61 -5.85 26.15
C PHE A 760 4.68 -6.93 25.96
N GLY A 761 5.86 -6.53 25.46
CA GLY A 761 6.86 -7.47 24.97
C GLY A 761 6.38 -8.11 23.67
N ASP A 762 6.26 -9.43 23.62
CA ASP A 762 5.74 -10.13 22.43
C ASP A 762 4.20 -10.21 22.42
N ILE A 763 3.52 -9.97 23.55
CA ILE A 763 2.05 -10.02 23.66
C ILE A 763 1.44 -8.74 23.07
N LYS A 764 0.43 -8.88 22.23
CA LYS A 764 -0.39 -7.75 21.72
C LYS A 764 -1.75 -7.74 22.44
N THR A 765 -2.27 -6.56 22.74
CA THR A 765 -3.58 -6.37 23.38
C THR A 765 -4.36 -5.28 22.67
N VAL A 766 -5.65 -5.54 22.42
CA VAL A 766 -6.62 -4.59 21.89
C VAL A 766 -7.75 -4.49 22.91
N LEU A 767 -7.94 -3.30 23.49
CA LEU A 767 -9.02 -2.98 24.43
C LEU A 767 -9.85 -1.86 23.82
N GLY A 768 -11.16 -2.03 23.72
CA GLY A 768 -12.03 -0.97 23.22
C GLY A 768 -13.44 -1.06 23.77
N GLY A 769 -14.25 -0.09 23.36
CA GLY A 769 -15.67 -0.08 23.62
C GLY A 769 -16.39 0.93 22.73
N SER A 770 -17.69 0.70 22.58
CA SER A 770 -18.57 1.51 21.76
C SER A 770 -19.91 1.73 22.43
N ILE A 771 -20.53 2.85 22.07
CA ILE A 771 -21.92 3.17 22.36
C ILE A 771 -22.54 3.48 21.00
N ILE A 772 -23.54 2.68 20.60
CA ILE A 772 -24.37 2.92 19.42
C ILE A 772 -25.76 3.23 19.93
N GLU A 773 -26.28 4.40 19.60
CA GLU A 773 -27.65 4.84 19.84
C GLU A 773 -28.31 4.94 18.45
N ALA A 774 -29.40 4.22 18.22
CA ALA A 774 -30.10 4.18 16.92
C ALA A 774 -31.61 4.35 17.13
N ASP A 775 -32.18 5.36 16.50
CA ASP A 775 -33.61 5.69 16.55
C ASP A 775 -34.21 5.51 15.15
N SER A 776 -35.31 4.76 15.06
CA SER A 776 -35.94 4.37 13.79
C SER A 776 -37.44 4.67 13.83
N GLU A 777 -37.94 5.56 12.97
CA GLU A 777 -39.39 5.78 12.78
C GLU A 777 -39.85 5.19 11.44
N THR A 778 -40.70 4.16 11.49
CA THR A 778 -41.26 3.49 10.30
C THR A 778 -42.76 3.75 10.17
N THR A 779 -43.24 3.91 8.94
CA THR A 779 -44.65 4.05 8.58
C THR A 779 -44.98 3.16 7.39
N THR A 780 -45.93 2.24 7.54
CA THR A 780 -46.37 1.38 6.44
C THR A 780 -47.87 1.57 6.18
N GLU A 781 -48.23 1.91 4.94
CA GLU A 781 -49.62 2.04 4.50
C GLU A 781 -50.02 0.79 3.68
N PHE A 782 -51.11 0.10 4.07
CA PHE A 782 -51.56 -1.14 3.42
C PHE A 782 -52.81 -0.93 2.53
N GLY A 783 -52.65 -1.15 1.22
CA GLY A 783 -53.69 -0.91 0.20
C GLY A 783 -54.94 -1.79 0.29
N TYR A 784 -54.87 -2.95 0.97
CA TYR A 784 -56.06 -3.79 1.23
C TYR A 784 -56.98 -3.20 2.31
N LEU A 785 -56.39 -2.58 3.34
CA LEU A 785 -57.09 -2.22 4.57
C LEU A 785 -57.37 -0.72 4.70
N GLU A 786 -56.61 0.14 4.02
CA GLU A 786 -56.45 1.58 4.34
C GLU A 786 -55.94 1.80 5.79
N ASP A 787 -55.36 0.75 6.41
CA ASP A 787 -54.70 0.80 7.71
C ASP A 787 -53.27 1.38 7.53
N ILE A 788 -52.86 2.26 8.44
CA ILE A 788 -51.50 2.81 8.52
C ILE A 788 -50.85 2.31 9.81
N ASP A 789 -49.86 1.43 9.69
CA ASP A 789 -49.00 1.05 10.81
C ASP A 789 -47.87 2.08 11.00
N LYS A 790 -47.55 2.36 12.26
CA LYS A 790 -46.41 3.17 12.66
C LYS A 790 -45.67 2.48 13.78
N SER A 791 -44.37 2.24 13.59
CA SER A 791 -43.45 1.79 14.63
C SER A 791 -42.40 2.86 14.93
N ASN A 792 -42.03 2.99 16.19
CA ASN A 792 -40.79 3.64 16.61
C ASN A 792 -39.95 2.60 17.37
N ILE A 793 -38.67 2.47 17.00
CA ILE A 793 -37.72 1.55 17.61
C ILE A 793 -36.52 2.36 18.09
N ASN A 794 -36.33 2.41 19.40
CA ASN A 794 -35.16 3.06 20.03
C ASN A 794 -34.23 1.96 20.54
N GLN A 795 -33.06 1.81 19.92
CA GLN A 795 -32.07 0.79 20.24
C GLN A 795 -30.80 1.43 20.80
N LYS A 796 -30.20 0.78 21.80
CA LYS A 796 -28.92 1.19 22.37
C LYS A 796 -28.03 -0.01 22.68
N TYR A 797 -26.82 0.01 22.13
CA TYR A 797 -25.81 -1.05 22.28
C TYR A 797 -24.57 -0.48 22.98
N ASP A 798 -24.33 -0.86 24.24
CA ASP A 798 -23.08 -0.58 24.95
C ASP A 798 -22.18 -1.82 24.86
N ARG A 799 -21.03 -1.71 24.17
CA ARG A 799 -20.07 -2.82 23.99
C ARG A 799 -18.73 -2.49 24.65
N ILE A 800 -18.11 -3.45 25.34
CA ILE A 800 -16.74 -3.36 25.85
C ILE A 800 -16.01 -4.66 25.53
N TYR A 801 -14.90 -4.59 24.81
CA TYR A 801 -14.15 -5.76 24.34
C TYR A 801 -12.67 -5.72 24.71
N LEU A 802 -12.11 -6.90 25.02
CA LEU A 802 -10.69 -7.11 25.25
C LEU A 802 -10.23 -8.33 24.46
N TYR A 803 -9.27 -8.14 23.56
CA TYR A 803 -8.58 -9.19 22.81
C TYR A 803 -7.09 -9.17 23.15
N THR A 804 -6.45 -10.34 23.21
CA THR A 804 -5.03 -10.51 23.50
C THR A 804 -4.45 -11.62 22.64
N TYR A 805 -3.39 -11.30 21.92
CA TYR A 805 -2.65 -12.19 21.02
C TYR A 805 -1.31 -12.55 21.68
N ILE A 806 -1.09 -13.85 21.90
CA ILE A 806 0.02 -14.38 22.70
C ILE A 806 0.84 -15.35 21.83
N PRO A 807 2.03 -14.96 21.34
CA PRO A 807 2.94 -15.88 20.69
C PRO A 807 3.60 -16.81 21.72
N LEU A 808 3.42 -18.11 21.53
CA LEU A 808 3.96 -19.19 22.36
C LEU A 808 5.15 -19.84 21.64
N GLY A 809 6.26 -19.09 21.58
CA GLY A 809 7.43 -19.43 20.76
C GLY A 809 7.26 -18.95 19.31
N GLN A 810 7.84 -19.68 18.35
CA GLN A 810 7.82 -19.33 16.93
C GLN A 810 6.73 -20.04 16.11
N THR A 811 5.91 -20.88 16.73
CA THR A 811 5.02 -21.80 16.01
C THR A 811 3.56 -21.75 16.43
N VAL A 812 3.21 -21.26 17.63
CA VAL A 812 1.82 -21.21 18.12
C VAL A 812 1.47 -19.77 18.50
N ASN A 813 0.43 -19.22 17.88
CA ASN A 813 -0.20 -17.97 18.28
C ASN A 813 -1.55 -18.29 18.93
N LEU A 814 -1.75 -17.81 20.15
CA LEU A 814 -2.99 -17.96 20.92
C LEU A 814 -3.75 -16.63 20.95
N THR A 815 -5.00 -16.64 20.51
CA THR A 815 -5.94 -15.52 20.58
C THR A 815 -6.91 -15.79 21.74
N LEU A 816 -6.92 -14.90 22.73
CA LEU A 816 -7.90 -14.90 23.81
C LEU A 816 -8.66 -13.57 23.80
N GLY A 817 -9.98 -13.60 23.93
CA GLY A 817 -10.75 -12.39 24.11
C GLY A 817 -12.09 -12.61 24.80
N ALA A 818 -12.73 -11.51 25.13
CA ALA A 818 -14.12 -11.47 25.58
C ALA A 818 -14.72 -10.10 25.29
N THR A 819 -15.99 -10.11 24.89
CA THR A 819 -16.79 -8.90 24.69
C THR A 819 -17.96 -8.94 25.67
N TYR A 820 -18.18 -7.86 26.40
CA TYR A 820 -19.43 -7.63 27.12
C TYR A 820 -20.31 -6.74 26.24
N THR A 821 -21.58 -7.10 26.13
CA THR A 821 -22.61 -6.38 25.37
C THR A 821 -23.81 -6.18 26.28
N ASN A 822 -24.24 -4.93 26.44
CA ASN A 822 -25.53 -4.57 26.98
C ASN A 822 -26.38 -4.00 25.82
N TYR A 823 -27.60 -4.51 25.67
CA TYR A 823 -28.55 -4.11 24.65
C TYR A 823 -29.87 -3.72 25.31
N GLU A 824 -30.29 -2.48 25.07
CA GLU A 824 -31.62 -1.98 25.40
C GLU A 824 -32.37 -1.70 24.10
N GLU A 825 -33.61 -2.19 23.99
CA GLU A 825 -34.53 -1.84 22.90
C GLU A 825 -35.89 -1.45 23.48
N ILE A 826 -36.50 -0.41 22.90
CA ILE A 826 -37.89 -0.01 23.15
C ILE A 826 -38.61 -0.06 21.80
N PHE A 827 -39.66 -0.87 21.71
CA PHE A 827 -40.48 -1.02 20.51
C PHE A 827 -41.91 -0.54 20.80
N GLU A 828 -42.36 0.49 20.07
CA GLU A 828 -43.74 1.00 20.12
C GLU A 828 -44.43 0.86 18.76
N LEU A 829 -45.46 0.00 18.67
CA LEU A 829 -46.27 -0.21 17.46
C LEU A 829 -47.70 0.35 17.61
N ARG A 830 -48.19 1.01 16.55
CA ARG A 830 -49.52 1.63 16.50
C ARG A 830 -50.15 1.55 15.11
N THR A 831 -51.21 0.75 14.98
CA THR A 831 -52.09 0.71 13.80
C THR A 831 -53.13 1.83 13.84
N VAL A 832 -53.30 2.55 12.74
CA VAL A 832 -54.33 3.57 12.55
C VAL A 832 -55.29 3.11 11.45
N PRO A 833 -56.46 2.55 11.81
CA PRO A 833 -57.42 2.07 10.82
C PRO A 833 -58.26 3.21 10.21
N PRO A 834 -58.82 3.05 8.98
CA PRO A 834 -59.53 4.11 8.27
C PRO A 834 -60.83 4.53 8.97
N VAL A 835 -61.41 3.66 9.80
CA VAL A 835 -62.63 3.92 10.57
C VAL A 835 -62.51 3.35 11.99
N GLY A 836 -61.74 4.03 12.85
CA GLY A 836 -61.64 3.68 14.27
C GLY A 836 -60.88 4.71 15.11
N ASP A 837 -60.73 4.39 16.40
CA ASP A 837 -59.60 4.91 17.18
C ASP A 837 -58.37 4.04 16.86
N ALA A 838 -57.16 4.61 16.95
CA ALA A 838 -55.93 3.87 16.68
C ALA A 838 -55.69 2.75 17.71
N ILE A 839 -55.28 1.57 17.23
CA ILE A 839 -54.86 0.44 18.04
C ILE A 839 -53.42 0.69 18.47
N ILE A 840 -53.17 0.67 19.77
CA ILE A 840 -51.83 0.82 20.35
C ILE A 840 -51.48 -0.52 20.98
N PHE A 841 -50.40 -1.13 20.53
CA PHE A 841 -49.88 -2.36 21.12
C PHE A 841 -49.12 -2.04 22.42
N PRO A 842 -48.89 -3.01 23.32
CA PRO A 842 -48.04 -2.79 24.48
C PRO A 842 -46.62 -2.43 24.02
N THR A 843 -46.03 -1.36 24.56
CA THR A 843 -44.60 -1.09 24.41
C THR A 843 -43.81 -2.30 24.92
N GLU A 844 -43.03 -2.94 24.05
CA GLU A 844 -42.12 -3.99 24.46
C GLU A 844 -40.76 -3.37 24.80
N LYS A 845 -40.10 -3.89 25.85
CA LYS A 845 -38.72 -3.51 26.19
C LYS A 845 -37.86 -4.76 26.32
N ILE A 846 -36.76 -4.78 25.57
CA ILE A 846 -35.67 -5.75 25.72
C ILE A 846 -34.53 -5.09 26.53
N ASP A 847 -33.88 -5.87 27.38
CA ASP A 847 -32.84 -5.43 28.33
C ASP A 847 -31.93 -6.64 28.59
N GLU A 848 -30.90 -6.80 27.74
CA GLU A 848 -30.08 -8.01 27.63
C GLU A 848 -28.61 -7.73 27.95
N ASP A 849 -28.09 -8.40 28.99
CA ASP A 849 -26.68 -8.41 29.39
C ASP A 849 -26.00 -9.73 28.96
N GLN A 850 -25.02 -9.67 28.07
CA GLN A 850 -24.33 -10.85 27.56
C GLN A 850 -22.79 -10.72 27.60
N ILE A 851 -22.11 -11.84 27.91
CA ILE A 851 -20.66 -12.01 27.78
C ILE A 851 -20.37 -13.02 26.68
N ASN A 852 -19.53 -12.59 25.75
CA ASN A 852 -19.20 -13.22 24.48
C ASN A 852 -17.71 -13.63 24.46
N PRO A 853 -17.34 -14.79 25.04
CA PRO A 853 -15.97 -15.28 25.06
C PRO A 853 -15.45 -15.65 23.68
N LYS A 854 -14.17 -15.35 23.44
CA LYS A 854 -13.47 -15.55 22.16
C LYS A 854 -12.20 -16.37 22.40
N PHE A 855 -12.02 -17.47 21.67
CA PHE A 855 -10.82 -18.31 21.74
C PHE A 855 -10.38 -18.71 20.34
N GLY A 856 -9.07 -18.64 20.08
CA GLY A 856 -8.50 -19.14 18.84
C GLY A 856 -7.04 -19.54 18.97
N ILE A 857 -6.60 -20.47 18.12
CA ILE A 857 -5.21 -20.91 17.99
C ILE A 857 -4.85 -20.89 16.50
N SER A 858 -3.66 -20.40 16.18
CA SER A 858 -3.00 -20.64 14.90
C SER A 858 -1.66 -21.33 15.17
N TRP A 859 -1.43 -22.50 14.57
CA TRP A 859 -0.30 -23.36 14.85
C TRP A 859 0.42 -23.79 13.57
N ASN A 860 1.60 -23.23 13.34
CA ASN A 860 2.56 -23.66 12.32
C ASN A 860 3.23 -24.96 12.80
N ALA A 861 2.53 -26.09 12.63
CA ALA A 861 2.97 -27.42 13.03
C ALA A 861 4.23 -27.88 12.28
N LEU A 862 4.39 -27.40 11.04
CA LEU A 862 5.60 -27.48 10.22
C LEU A 862 5.79 -26.12 9.52
N PRO A 863 6.99 -25.79 8.99
CA PRO A 863 7.20 -24.60 8.16
C PRO A 863 6.31 -24.52 6.91
N THR A 864 5.66 -25.64 6.53
CA THR A 864 4.74 -25.75 5.40
C THR A 864 3.35 -26.27 5.81
N THR A 865 2.99 -26.25 7.10
CA THR A 865 1.67 -26.69 7.58
C THR A 865 1.19 -25.81 8.73
N THR A 866 0.09 -25.09 8.51
CA THR A 866 -0.60 -24.28 9.51
C THR A 866 -1.94 -24.92 9.86
N ILE A 867 -2.25 -25.02 11.15
CA ILE A 867 -3.52 -25.53 11.68
C ILE A 867 -4.18 -24.41 12.48
N ARG A 868 -5.41 -24.05 12.14
CA ARG A 868 -6.16 -22.96 12.77
C ARG A 868 -7.40 -23.53 13.47
N PHE A 869 -7.72 -23.01 14.65
CA PHE A 869 -8.92 -23.38 15.40
C PHE A 869 -9.53 -22.13 16.04
N SER A 870 -10.85 -22.07 16.09
CA SER A 870 -11.59 -21.03 16.79
C SER A 870 -12.80 -21.61 17.53
N ALA A 871 -13.14 -21.01 18.66
CA ALA A 871 -14.38 -21.22 19.38
C ALA A 871 -14.81 -19.87 19.96
N PHE A 872 -15.96 -19.35 19.55
CA PHE A 872 -16.43 -18.06 20.01
C PHE A 872 -17.96 -17.98 20.11
N ARG A 873 -18.42 -17.13 21.02
CA ARG A 873 -19.80 -16.67 21.10
C ARG A 873 -19.87 -15.21 20.67
N GLU A 874 -20.92 -14.83 19.96
CA GLU A 874 -21.26 -13.45 19.62
C GLU A 874 -22.77 -13.25 19.82
N GLY A 875 -23.20 -12.05 20.19
CA GLY A 875 -24.61 -11.70 20.32
C GLY A 875 -24.94 -10.40 19.60
N ARG A 876 -26.22 -9.97 19.67
CA ARG A 876 -26.81 -8.86 18.91
C ARG A 876 -25.83 -7.74 18.52
N ARG A 877 -25.86 -7.38 17.23
CA ARG A 877 -25.21 -6.22 16.61
C ARG A 877 -26.31 -5.41 15.87
N TYR A 878 -25.98 -4.17 15.52
CA TYR A 878 -26.78 -3.35 14.60
C TYR A 878 -26.23 -3.52 13.19
N ASP A 879 -27.07 -3.85 12.22
CA ASP A 879 -26.61 -4.44 10.95
C ASP A 879 -26.07 -3.47 9.89
N ASP A 880 -26.04 -2.15 10.16
CA ASP A 880 -25.67 -1.10 9.19
C ASP A 880 -24.47 -0.21 9.59
N ASP A 881 -23.70 -0.56 10.63
CA ASP A 881 -22.50 0.23 11.01
C ASP A 881 -21.21 -0.57 11.30
N ALA A 882 -20.11 0.07 10.93
CA ALA A 882 -18.74 -0.40 11.04
C ALA A 882 -18.19 -0.23 12.47
N THR A 883 -17.56 -1.28 12.98
CA THR A 883 -16.96 -1.28 14.32
C THR A 883 -15.43 -1.34 14.28
N LEU A 884 -14.80 -0.88 15.36
CA LEU A 884 -13.37 -1.09 15.61
C LEU A 884 -13.11 -2.48 16.22
N GLU A 885 -14.12 -3.23 16.65
CA GLU A 885 -13.93 -4.59 17.14
C GLU A 885 -13.26 -5.48 16.05
N PRO A 886 -12.25 -6.32 16.39
CA PRO A 886 -11.58 -7.16 15.40
C PRO A 886 -12.55 -8.10 14.68
N SER A 887 -12.62 -8.08 13.34
CA SER A 887 -13.67 -8.81 12.60
C SER A 887 -13.57 -10.35 12.65
N GLN A 888 -12.45 -10.90 13.14
CA GLN A 888 -12.10 -12.32 13.04
C GLN A 888 -11.32 -12.87 14.24
N VAL A 889 -11.43 -14.19 14.45
CA VAL A 889 -10.70 -14.96 15.47
C VAL A 889 -9.91 -16.09 14.78
N SER A 890 -8.59 -15.92 14.68
CA SER A 890 -7.67 -16.91 14.07
C SER A 890 -8.01 -17.32 12.62
N GLY A 891 -8.57 -16.39 11.84
CA GLY A 891 -8.93 -16.58 10.43
C GLY A 891 -10.32 -17.16 10.21
N PHE A 892 -11.19 -17.09 11.22
CA PHE A 892 -12.63 -17.25 11.07
C PHE A 892 -13.27 -15.92 11.43
N ASN A 893 -13.94 -15.29 10.45
CA ASN A 893 -14.70 -14.05 10.69
C ASN A 893 -15.79 -14.32 11.73
N GLN A 894 -15.98 -13.38 12.66
CA GLN A 894 -17.08 -13.36 13.63
C GLN A 894 -18.20 -12.40 13.20
N ILE A 895 -17.90 -11.43 12.35
CA ILE A 895 -18.89 -10.51 11.77
C ILE A 895 -19.43 -11.13 10.47
N TYR A 896 -20.75 -11.27 10.42
CA TYR A 896 -21.57 -11.64 9.27
C TYR A 896 -22.65 -10.55 9.18
N ASN A 897 -23.21 -10.33 8.00
CA ASN A 897 -24.62 -9.94 7.92
C ASN A 897 -25.38 -11.27 8.15
N ASP A 898 -26.43 -11.34 8.98
CA ASP A 898 -27.29 -12.55 9.09
C ASP A 898 -28.62 -12.35 8.30
N PHE A 899 -29.46 -13.39 8.16
CA PHE A 899 -30.16 -13.70 6.88
C PHE A 899 -31.68 -13.52 6.80
N SER A 900 -32.25 -12.56 7.53
CA SER A 900 -33.71 -12.51 7.72
C SER A 900 -34.18 -11.18 8.30
N SER A 901 -35.50 -11.01 8.40
CA SER A 901 -36.18 -10.08 9.32
C SER A 901 -35.81 -10.27 10.81
N ASP A 902 -35.01 -11.29 11.12
CA ASP A 902 -34.86 -11.84 12.45
C ASP A 902 -33.49 -11.47 13.00
N VAL A 903 -33.44 -10.53 13.95
CA VAL A 903 -32.19 -10.09 14.57
C VAL A 903 -31.53 -11.28 15.28
N VAL A 904 -30.31 -11.64 14.89
CA VAL A 904 -29.56 -12.73 15.54
C VAL A 904 -29.18 -12.30 16.97
N ILE A 905 -29.75 -13.02 17.93
CA ILE A 905 -29.65 -12.78 19.37
C ILE A 905 -28.33 -13.32 19.90
N ASP A 906 -28.03 -14.59 19.57
CA ASP A 906 -26.85 -15.32 20.01
C ASP A 906 -26.31 -16.21 18.89
N SER A 907 -24.99 -16.41 18.88
CA SER A 907 -24.28 -17.17 17.85
C SER A 907 -23.07 -17.86 18.47
N ASN A 908 -23.10 -19.20 18.55
CA ASN A 908 -21.98 -20.00 19.01
C ASN A 908 -21.30 -20.65 17.80
N ARG A 909 -20.05 -20.27 17.49
CA ARG A 909 -19.34 -20.72 16.28
C ARG A 909 -18.03 -21.43 16.59
N TYR A 910 -17.78 -22.52 15.89
CA TYR A 910 -16.63 -23.42 16.05
C TYR A 910 -15.93 -23.67 14.70
N GLY A 911 -14.68 -23.25 14.58
CA GLY A 911 -13.88 -23.34 13.35
C GLY A 911 -12.66 -24.23 13.50
N LEU A 912 -12.33 -25.02 12.46
CA LEU A 912 -11.10 -25.80 12.35
C LEU A 912 -10.61 -25.77 10.89
N ALA A 913 -9.35 -25.42 10.66
CA ALA A 913 -8.73 -25.44 9.34
C ALA A 913 -7.31 -26.03 9.38
N ILE A 914 -6.88 -26.58 8.25
CA ILE A 914 -5.51 -26.99 7.99
C ILE A 914 -5.10 -26.55 6.58
N ASP A 915 -4.01 -25.80 6.51
CA ASP A 915 -3.43 -25.24 5.29
C ASP A 915 -2.03 -25.84 5.10
N HIS A 916 -1.74 -26.44 3.94
CA HIS A 916 -0.51 -27.21 3.71
C HIS A 916 0.14 -26.99 2.33
N GLU A 917 1.38 -26.52 2.34
CA GLU A 917 2.28 -26.60 1.18
C GLU A 917 2.98 -27.96 1.14
N ILE A 918 2.67 -28.75 0.10
CA ILE A 918 3.32 -30.04 -0.18
C ILE A 918 4.69 -29.80 -0.82
N ASN A 919 4.81 -28.75 -1.65
CA ASN A 919 6.03 -28.20 -2.23
C ASN A 919 5.71 -26.88 -2.97
N SER A 920 6.74 -26.18 -3.48
CA SER A 920 6.63 -24.90 -4.21
C SER A 920 5.79 -24.90 -5.49
N MET A 921 5.16 -26.02 -5.84
CA MET A 921 4.21 -26.15 -6.95
C MET A 921 2.83 -26.63 -6.51
N LEU A 922 2.62 -27.09 -5.27
CA LEU A 922 1.38 -27.79 -4.87
C LEU A 922 0.96 -27.46 -3.43
N TYR A 923 -0.24 -26.90 -3.31
CA TYR A 923 -0.89 -26.51 -2.05
C TYR A 923 -2.19 -27.28 -1.90
N THR A 924 -2.55 -27.57 -0.66
CA THR A 924 -3.86 -28.13 -0.32
C THR A 924 -4.26 -27.73 1.10
N GLY A 925 -5.56 -27.64 1.34
CA GLY A 925 -6.06 -27.42 2.68
C GLY A 925 -7.54 -27.79 2.78
N ALA A 926 -8.05 -27.73 4.00
CA ALA A 926 -9.46 -27.90 4.30
C ALA A 926 -9.86 -27.08 5.52
N SER A 927 -11.09 -26.59 5.53
CA SER A 927 -11.72 -25.90 6.65
C SER A 927 -13.06 -26.54 6.99
N VAL A 928 -13.51 -26.34 8.22
CA VAL A 928 -14.89 -26.52 8.64
C VAL A 928 -15.25 -25.45 9.66
N LEU A 929 -16.44 -24.88 9.50
CA LEU A 929 -17.07 -23.93 10.42
C LEU A 929 -18.47 -24.46 10.71
N HIS A 930 -18.81 -24.58 11.99
CA HIS A 930 -20.15 -24.90 12.46
C HIS A 930 -20.63 -23.73 13.32
N ALA A 931 -21.89 -23.32 13.14
CA ALA A 931 -22.55 -22.28 13.91
C ALA A 931 -23.93 -22.75 14.39
N ASP A 932 -24.19 -22.53 15.67
CA ASP A 932 -25.52 -22.60 16.29
C ASP A 932 -26.01 -21.15 16.47
N LEU A 933 -27.19 -20.82 15.93
CA LEU A 933 -27.71 -19.45 15.88
C LEU A 933 -29.09 -19.36 16.55
N GLU A 934 -29.31 -18.37 17.43
CA GLU A 934 -30.62 -17.99 17.97
C GLU A 934 -31.02 -16.64 17.35
N SER A 935 -32.21 -16.53 16.76
CA SER A 935 -32.67 -15.39 15.95
C SER A 935 -34.08 -14.93 16.34
N SER A 936 -34.43 -13.65 16.14
CA SER A 936 -35.62 -13.00 16.71
C SER A 936 -36.63 -12.50 15.66
N VAL A 937 -37.59 -13.34 15.26
CA VAL A 937 -38.69 -12.95 14.36
C VAL A 937 -39.63 -11.99 15.10
N ILE A 938 -40.01 -10.87 14.47
CA ILE A 938 -41.15 -10.06 14.91
C ILE A 938 -42.35 -10.47 14.06
N THR A 939 -43.46 -10.88 14.69
CA THR A 939 -44.76 -11.09 14.00
C THR A 939 -45.76 -10.01 14.41
N PRO A 940 -46.85 -9.77 13.65
CA PRO A 940 -47.90 -8.81 14.03
C PRO A 940 -48.66 -9.09 15.35
N THR A 941 -48.27 -10.13 16.10
CA THR A 941 -48.91 -10.52 17.37
C THR A 941 -47.95 -10.88 18.51
N GLU A 942 -46.70 -11.30 18.22
CA GLU A 942 -45.68 -11.69 19.19
C GLU A 942 -44.28 -11.72 18.57
N GLN A 943 -43.23 -11.38 19.34
CA GLN A 943 -41.84 -11.68 18.98
C GLN A 943 -41.52 -13.14 19.32
N LYS A 944 -40.81 -13.86 18.45
CA LYS A 944 -40.55 -15.31 18.54
C LYS A 944 -39.10 -15.65 18.20
N THR A 945 -38.44 -16.42 19.06
CA THR A 945 -37.11 -16.98 18.78
C THR A 945 -37.17 -18.16 17.80
N LEU A 946 -36.22 -18.24 16.86
CA LEU A 946 -35.91 -19.43 16.06
C LEU A 946 -34.45 -19.86 16.31
N ASP A 947 -34.23 -21.15 16.54
CA ASP A 947 -32.91 -21.76 16.58
C ASP A 947 -32.56 -22.35 15.20
N THR A 948 -31.38 -22.04 14.63
CA THR A 948 -30.94 -22.56 13.33
C THR A 948 -29.50 -23.08 13.38
N GLU A 949 -29.19 -24.10 12.58
CA GLU A 949 -27.83 -24.68 12.48
C GLU A 949 -27.24 -24.40 11.09
N GLN A 950 -26.00 -23.91 11.04
CA GLN A 950 -25.19 -23.79 9.82
C GLN A 950 -23.91 -24.64 9.95
N GLN A 951 -23.55 -25.33 8.87
CA GLN A 951 -22.25 -25.97 8.70
C GLN A 951 -21.67 -25.63 7.32
N VAL A 952 -20.47 -25.07 7.29
CA VAL A 952 -19.67 -24.80 6.09
C VAL A 952 -18.44 -25.69 6.14
N ALA A 953 -18.11 -26.39 5.06
CA ALA A 953 -16.89 -27.19 4.96
C ALA A 953 -16.23 -26.98 3.60
N GLU A 954 -14.96 -26.61 3.60
CA GLU A 954 -14.20 -26.26 2.39
C GLU A 954 -13.01 -27.22 2.24
N ALA A 955 -12.62 -27.52 1.00
CA ALA A 955 -11.36 -28.17 0.69
C ALA A 955 -10.80 -27.62 -0.63
N TYR A 956 -9.47 -27.51 -0.73
CA TYR A 956 -8.82 -26.97 -1.93
C TYR A 956 -7.53 -27.70 -2.31
N VAL A 957 -7.21 -27.65 -3.60
CA VAL A 957 -5.94 -28.05 -4.19
C VAL A 957 -5.54 -27.00 -5.23
N TYR A 958 -4.38 -26.37 -5.03
CA TYR A 958 -3.82 -25.38 -5.95
C TYR A 958 -2.50 -25.87 -6.54
N TYR A 959 -2.33 -25.75 -7.86
CA TYR A 959 -1.18 -26.34 -8.57
C TYR A 959 -0.54 -25.38 -9.59
N ILE A 960 0.77 -25.17 -9.44
CA ILE A 960 1.64 -24.33 -10.29
C ILE A 960 2.66 -25.22 -11.03
N PRO A 961 2.31 -25.85 -12.17
CA PRO A 961 3.26 -26.67 -12.94
C PRO A 961 4.44 -25.91 -13.54
N ASN A 962 4.33 -24.58 -13.70
CA ASN A 962 5.37 -23.67 -14.17
C ASN A 962 4.91 -22.21 -13.98
N ASN A 963 5.82 -21.24 -14.19
CA ASN A 963 5.54 -19.81 -14.03
C ASN A 963 4.41 -19.23 -14.91
N LYS A 964 3.95 -19.94 -15.95
CA LYS A 964 2.89 -19.47 -16.85
C LYS A 964 1.52 -20.06 -16.60
N ILE A 965 1.40 -21.15 -15.84
CA ILE A 965 0.15 -21.89 -15.67
C ILE A 965 -0.12 -22.11 -14.19
N ASN A 966 -1.35 -21.87 -13.76
CA ASN A 966 -1.87 -22.28 -12.46
C ASN A 966 -3.28 -22.87 -12.61
N PHE A 967 -3.58 -23.81 -11.74
CA PHE A 967 -4.87 -24.48 -11.62
C PHE A 967 -5.39 -24.36 -10.19
N LYS A 968 -6.70 -24.17 -10.03
CA LYS A 968 -7.40 -24.37 -8.75
C LYS A 968 -8.49 -25.43 -8.88
N ILE A 969 -8.63 -26.24 -7.84
CA ILE A 969 -9.78 -27.12 -7.61
C ILE A 969 -10.22 -26.85 -6.18
N GLU A 970 -11.44 -26.39 -6.01
CA GLU A 970 -12.07 -26.13 -4.71
C GLU A 970 -13.30 -27.02 -4.57
N LEU A 971 -13.68 -27.33 -3.34
CA LEU A 971 -14.88 -28.07 -2.98
C LEU A 971 -15.46 -27.40 -1.75
N ASP A 972 -16.53 -26.65 -1.94
CA ASP A 972 -17.26 -26.01 -0.85
C ASP A 972 -18.57 -26.79 -0.64
N TYR A 973 -18.85 -27.17 0.60
CA TYR A 973 -20.09 -27.76 1.06
C TYR A 973 -20.73 -26.84 2.09
N GLU A 974 -22.04 -26.66 1.96
CA GLU A 974 -22.84 -25.99 2.95
C GLU A 974 -24.08 -26.78 3.31
N ASP A 975 -24.41 -26.71 4.59
CA ASP A 975 -25.62 -27.24 5.20
C ASP A 975 -26.26 -26.14 6.06
N TYR A 976 -27.54 -25.89 5.86
CA TYR A 976 -28.35 -24.99 6.69
C TYR A 976 -29.65 -25.70 7.06
N GLN A 977 -30.04 -25.58 8.33
CA GLN A 977 -31.27 -26.14 8.89
C GLN A 977 -32.00 -25.02 9.66
N GLY A 978 -33.13 -24.58 9.12
CA GLY A 978 -33.98 -23.53 9.69
C GLY A 978 -35.16 -24.08 10.50
N GLN A 979 -36.02 -23.19 10.99
CA GLN A 979 -37.28 -23.54 11.65
C GLN A 979 -38.48 -22.87 10.97
N ARG A 980 -39.66 -23.48 11.11
CA ARG A 980 -40.89 -22.97 10.50
C ARG A 980 -41.34 -21.64 11.11
N GLU A 981 -41.50 -20.66 10.25
CA GLU A 981 -42.23 -19.43 10.50
C GLU A 981 -43.74 -19.56 10.27
N ALA A 982 -44.49 -18.58 10.75
CA ALA A 982 -45.91 -18.43 10.47
C ALA A 982 -46.11 -17.30 9.44
N PHE A 983 -46.82 -17.61 8.34
CA PHE A 983 -47.27 -16.66 7.30
C PHE A 983 -46.21 -16.07 6.35
N ALA A 984 -44.91 -16.37 6.51
CA ALA A 984 -43.86 -16.05 5.54
C ALA A 984 -43.43 -17.25 4.67
N PRO A 985 -42.96 -17.03 3.43
CA PRO A 985 -42.04 -17.95 2.74
C PRO A 985 -40.70 -18.05 3.49
N ASN A 986 -40.07 -19.22 3.55
CA ASN A 986 -38.80 -19.44 4.28
C ASN A 986 -38.06 -20.70 3.78
N VAL A 987 -36.73 -20.71 3.83
CA VAL A 987 -35.87 -21.87 3.54
C VAL A 987 -35.74 -22.78 4.77
N LEU A 988 -36.47 -23.89 4.82
CA LEU A 988 -36.47 -24.81 5.98
C LEU A 988 -35.19 -25.65 6.07
N SER A 989 -34.63 -26.06 4.94
CA SER A 989 -33.25 -26.57 4.89
C SER A 989 -32.62 -26.31 3.52
N LEU A 990 -31.30 -26.14 3.48
CA LEU A 990 -30.55 -25.92 2.25
C LEU A 990 -29.19 -26.63 2.31
N LYS A 991 -28.92 -27.49 1.33
CA LYS A 991 -27.63 -28.16 1.13
C LYS A 991 -27.07 -27.76 -0.22
N THR A 992 -25.91 -27.13 -0.23
CA THR A 992 -25.26 -26.62 -1.44
C THR A 992 -23.88 -27.25 -1.58
N TYR A 993 -23.63 -27.95 -2.68
CA TYR A 993 -22.32 -28.39 -3.11
C TYR A 993 -21.82 -27.48 -4.24
N ARG A 994 -20.63 -26.92 -4.09
CA ARG A 994 -19.94 -26.13 -5.11
C ARG A 994 -18.59 -26.77 -5.43
N LEU A 995 -18.27 -26.92 -6.71
CA LEU A 995 -16.98 -27.46 -7.17
C LEU A 995 -16.37 -26.51 -8.23
N PRO A 996 -15.70 -25.42 -7.80
CA PRO A 996 -14.94 -24.54 -8.69
C PRO A 996 -13.68 -25.24 -9.23
N VAL A 997 -13.51 -25.23 -10.56
CA VAL A 997 -12.32 -25.73 -11.26
C VAL A 997 -11.79 -24.61 -12.17
N GLY A 998 -10.70 -23.98 -11.75
CA GLY A 998 -10.12 -22.81 -12.42
C GLY A 998 -8.78 -23.11 -13.11
N PHE A 999 -8.52 -22.38 -14.20
CA PHE A 999 -7.28 -22.42 -14.98
C PHE A 999 -6.87 -21.00 -15.40
N LYS A 1000 -5.63 -20.61 -15.07
CA LYS A 1000 -5.05 -19.32 -15.45
C LYS A 1000 -3.79 -19.52 -16.28
N TYR A 1001 -3.65 -18.75 -17.35
CA TYR A 1001 -2.53 -18.83 -18.29
C TYR A 1001 -1.95 -17.45 -18.63
N ARG A 1002 -0.63 -17.31 -18.46
CA ARG A 1002 0.16 -16.10 -18.74
C ARG A 1002 1.13 -16.35 -19.90
N PRO A 1003 0.69 -16.26 -21.17
CA PRO A 1003 1.56 -16.49 -22.33
C PRO A 1003 2.71 -15.48 -22.41
N PHE A 1004 2.44 -14.23 -22.03
CA PHE A 1004 3.36 -13.09 -21.96
C PHE A 1004 3.14 -12.38 -20.63
N LYS A 1005 4.06 -11.52 -20.20
CA LYS A 1005 3.87 -10.78 -18.94
C LYS A 1005 2.63 -9.90 -18.96
N ASP A 1006 2.46 -9.10 -20.02
CA ASP A 1006 1.39 -8.10 -20.09
C ASP A 1006 0.00 -8.71 -20.44
N LEU A 1007 -0.17 -10.04 -20.46
CA LEU A 1007 -1.42 -10.70 -20.87
C LEU A 1007 -1.74 -11.95 -20.03
N THR A 1008 -2.90 -11.94 -19.37
CA THR A 1008 -3.46 -13.06 -18.60
C THR A 1008 -4.77 -13.55 -19.22
N PHE A 1009 -4.93 -14.86 -19.33
CA PHE A 1009 -6.18 -15.55 -19.69
C PHE A 1009 -6.64 -16.41 -18.51
N GLU A 1010 -7.95 -16.44 -18.27
CA GLU A 1010 -8.56 -17.16 -17.15
C GLU A 1010 -9.82 -17.87 -17.60
N LEU A 1011 -10.03 -19.08 -17.09
CA LEU A 1011 -11.27 -19.85 -17.20
C LEU A 1011 -11.64 -20.39 -15.83
N LEU A 1012 -12.92 -20.32 -15.49
CA LEU A 1012 -13.49 -20.96 -14.31
C LEU A 1012 -14.68 -21.83 -14.76
N ALA A 1013 -14.74 -23.07 -14.30
CA ALA A 1013 -15.89 -23.94 -14.47
C ALA A 1013 -16.36 -24.37 -13.09
N THR A 1014 -17.54 -23.91 -12.67
CA THR A 1014 -18.07 -24.17 -11.33
C THR A 1014 -19.33 -25.01 -11.47
N TYR A 1015 -19.27 -26.24 -10.94
CA TYR A 1015 -20.45 -27.08 -10.78
C TYR A 1015 -21.18 -26.72 -9.50
N TYR A 1016 -22.50 -26.58 -9.60
CA TYR A 1016 -23.41 -26.42 -8.48
C TYR A 1016 -24.33 -27.64 -8.41
N ASN A 1017 -24.57 -28.12 -7.19
CA ASN A 1017 -25.74 -28.95 -6.90
C ASN A 1017 -26.35 -28.45 -5.59
N GLN A 1018 -27.58 -27.94 -5.67
CA GLN A 1018 -28.31 -27.41 -4.53
C GLN A 1018 -29.57 -28.23 -4.34
N LYS A 1019 -29.83 -28.63 -3.09
CA LYS A 1019 -31.11 -29.21 -2.67
C LYS A 1019 -31.61 -28.50 -1.41
N GLY A 1020 -32.88 -28.13 -1.38
CA GLY A 1020 -33.53 -27.60 -0.20
C GLY A 1020 -34.95 -28.12 0.03
N GLU A 1021 -35.44 -27.86 1.24
CA GLU A 1021 -36.85 -27.94 1.62
C GLU A 1021 -37.31 -26.51 1.94
N TYR A 1022 -38.37 -26.06 1.28
CA TYR A 1022 -38.80 -24.65 1.26
C TYR A 1022 -40.27 -24.55 1.70
N GLN A 1023 -40.57 -23.51 2.45
CA GLN A 1023 -41.92 -23.06 2.76
C GLN A 1023 -42.29 -21.95 1.76
N ILE A 1024 -43.36 -22.14 0.99
CA ILE A 1024 -43.93 -21.14 0.05
C ILE A 1024 -45.40 -20.88 0.38
N LEU A 1025 -45.98 -19.80 -0.14
CA LEU A 1025 -47.41 -19.50 0.03
C LEU A 1025 -48.23 -20.04 -1.15
N ASP A 1026 -49.40 -20.63 -0.87
CA ASP A 1026 -50.33 -21.09 -1.90
C ASP A 1026 -51.27 -19.98 -2.42
N GLU A 1027 -52.17 -20.32 -3.36
CA GLU A 1027 -53.20 -19.41 -3.92
C GLU A 1027 -54.14 -18.77 -2.86
N PHE A 1028 -54.08 -19.22 -1.60
CA PHE A 1028 -54.86 -18.73 -0.46
C PHE A 1028 -53.99 -18.10 0.64
N PHE A 1029 -52.71 -17.82 0.36
CA PHE A 1029 -51.70 -17.34 1.31
C PHE A 1029 -51.49 -18.28 2.51
N MET A 1030 -51.68 -19.59 2.31
CA MET A 1030 -51.36 -20.61 3.31
C MET A 1030 -49.95 -21.17 3.07
N PRO A 1031 -49.09 -21.29 4.11
CA PRO A 1031 -47.77 -21.88 3.96
C PRO A 1031 -47.84 -23.38 3.63
N ILE A 1032 -47.13 -23.79 2.58
CA ILE A 1032 -46.98 -25.18 2.12
C ILE A 1032 -45.50 -25.53 1.94
N GLU A 1033 -45.15 -26.80 2.14
CA GLU A 1033 -43.76 -27.29 2.06
C GLU A 1033 -43.50 -27.96 0.69
N VAL A 1034 -42.39 -27.60 0.05
CA VAL A 1034 -41.94 -28.13 -1.26
C VAL A 1034 -40.44 -28.48 -1.25
N GLU A 1035 -40.07 -29.57 -1.92
CA GLU A 1035 -38.66 -29.93 -2.17
C GLU A 1035 -38.16 -29.30 -3.47
N GLY A 1036 -37.03 -28.59 -3.41
CA GLY A 1036 -36.30 -28.09 -4.59
C GLY A 1036 -34.95 -28.80 -4.73
N ASN A 1037 -34.54 -29.13 -5.96
CA ASN A 1037 -33.20 -29.67 -6.26
C ASN A 1037 -32.81 -29.33 -7.70
N ASP A 1038 -31.65 -28.73 -7.91
CA ASP A 1038 -31.07 -28.50 -9.24
C ASP A 1038 -29.57 -28.87 -9.29
N ASP A 1039 -29.05 -29.12 -10.50
CA ASP A 1039 -27.61 -29.28 -10.75
C ASP A 1039 -27.20 -28.72 -12.13
N PHE A 1040 -26.19 -27.84 -12.11
CA PHE A 1040 -25.82 -27.01 -13.26
C PHE A 1040 -24.33 -26.66 -13.28
N TRP A 1041 -23.85 -26.15 -14.42
CA TRP A 1041 -22.45 -25.72 -14.59
C TRP A 1041 -22.35 -24.28 -15.10
N LEU A 1042 -21.80 -23.41 -14.28
CA LEU A 1042 -21.38 -22.08 -14.72
C LEU A 1042 -19.97 -22.17 -15.33
N PHE A 1043 -19.74 -21.37 -16.37
CA PHE A 1043 -18.48 -21.31 -17.09
C PHE A 1043 -18.13 -19.85 -17.38
N ASP A 1044 -17.11 -19.33 -16.69
CA ASP A 1044 -16.65 -17.96 -16.84
C ASP A 1044 -15.31 -17.94 -17.58
N GLY A 1045 -15.04 -16.85 -18.28
CA GLY A 1045 -13.76 -16.65 -18.95
C GLY A 1045 -13.38 -15.19 -19.06
N SER A 1046 -12.11 -14.87 -18.86
CA SER A 1046 -11.59 -13.51 -19.00
C SER A 1046 -10.23 -13.43 -19.70
N LEU A 1047 -9.97 -12.27 -20.29
CA LEU A 1047 -8.72 -11.90 -20.93
C LEU A 1047 -8.33 -10.50 -20.43
N THR A 1048 -7.27 -10.43 -19.63
CA THR A 1048 -6.74 -9.20 -19.04
C THR A 1048 -5.43 -8.81 -19.69
N TYR A 1049 -5.34 -7.55 -20.14
CA TYR A 1049 -4.13 -6.92 -20.66
C TYR A 1049 -3.65 -5.84 -19.69
N ASP A 1050 -2.41 -5.97 -19.21
CA ASP A 1050 -1.78 -5.01 -18.31
C ASP A 1050 -1.15 -3.87 -19.14
N LEU A 1051 -1.46 -2.60 -18.82
CA LEU A 1051 -1.03 -1.47 -19.63
C LEU A 1051 0.46 -1.13 -19.38
N PRO A 1052 1.25 -0.84 -20.44
CA PRO A 1052 2.66 -0.47 -20.31
C PRO A 1052 2.90 0.69 -19.32
N LYS A 1053 4.04 0.66 -18.63
CA LYS A 1053 4.42 1.62 -17.57
C LYS A 1053 3.47 1.67 -16.36
N ARG A 1054 2.80 0.55 -16.03
CA ARG A 1054 1.88 0.45 -14.88
C ARG A 1054 0.73 1.48 -14.93
N MET A 1055 0.27 1.84 -16.13
CA MET A 1055 -0.81 2.83 -16.32
C MET A 1055 -2.20 2.32 -15.92
N GLY A 1056 -2.35 1.03 -15.64
CA GLY A 1056 -3.62 0.38 -15.32
C GLY A 1056 -3.81 -0.93 -16.09
N LYS A 1057 -5.06 -1.35 -16.29
CA LYS A 1057 -5.42 -2.63 -16.90
C LYS A 1057 -6.67 -2.51 -17.77
N PHE A 1058 -6.82 -3.39 -18.76
CA PHE A 1058 -8.07 -3.63 -19.48
C PHE A 1058 -8.42 -5.11 -19.41
N SER A 1059 -9.66 -5.45 -19.07
CA SER A 1059 -10.15 -6.84 -19.07
C SER A 1059 -11.42 -6.95 -19.90
N LEU A 1060 -11.48 -7.97 -20.76
CA LEU A 1060 -12.69 -8.40 -21.45
C LEU A 1060 -13.06 -9.78 -20.89
N GLY A 1061 -14.30 -9.98 -20.46
CA GLY A 1061 -14.74 -11.26 -19.92
C GLY A 1061 -16.19 -11.59 -20.25
N VAL A 1062 -16.56 -12.82 -19.91
CA VAL A 1062 -17.92 -13.34 -19.99
C VAL A 1062 -18.17 -14.15 -18.72
N LYS A 1063 -19.18 -13.77 -17.92
CA LYS A 1063 -19.78 -14.69 -16.94
C LYS A 1063 -20.82 -15.57 -17.63
N ASN A 1064 -20.95 -16.81 -17.17
CA ASN A 1064 -21.93 -17.79 -17.62
C ASN A 1064 -22.01 -17.97 -19.15
N LEU A 1065 -21.00 -18.60 -19.74
CA LEU A 1065 -20.89 -18.84 -21.18
C LEU A 1065 -21.97 -19.75 -21.77
N PHE A 1066 -22.61 -20.63 -20.97
CA PHE A 1066 -23.40 -21.74 -21.50
C PHE A 1066 -24.78 -21.94 -20.86
N ASP A 1067 -24.94 -21.90 -19.54
CA ASP A 1067 -26.10 -22.47 -18.86
C ASP A 1067 -27.06 -21.41 -18.31
N THR A 1068 -28.19 -21.20 -19.01
CA THR A 1068 -29.12 -20.11 -18.72
C THR A 1068 -30.50 -20.63 -18.30
N SER A 1069 -30.55 -21.76 -17.59
CA SER A 1069 -31.81 -22.43 -17.23
C SER A 1069 -31.65 -23.31 -15.98
N PHE A 1070 -31.17 -22.70 -14.88
CA PHE A 1070 -31.03 -23.31 -13.57
C PHE A 1070 -31.85 -22.54 -12.52
N ASN A 1071 -32.31 -23.25 -11.48
CA ASN A 1071 -32.94 -22.65 -10.30
C ASN A 1071 -31.91 -22.57 -9.17
N TYR A 1072 -31.93 -21.49 -8.40
CA TYR A 1072 -30.98 -21.26 -7.31
C TYR A 1072 -31.61 -20.42 -6.20
N GLU A 1073 -31.42 -20.85 -4.96
CA GLU A 1073 -31.65 -20.05 -3.77
C GLU A 1073 -30.35 -19.33 -3.41
N ASP A 1074 -30.34 -18.00 -3.50
CA ASP A 1074 -29.31 -17.18 -2.86
C ASP A 1074 -29.56 -17.17 -1.34
N ARG A 1075 -28.52 -17.01 -0.52
CA ARG A 1075 -28.63 -17.09 0.95
C ARG A 1075 -29.11 -15.78 1.60
N ILE A 1076 -29.82 -14.95 0.83
CA ILE A 1076 -30.38 -13.65 1.20
C ILE A 1076 -31.90 -13.86 1.32
N ASN A 1077 -32.32 -14.53 2.41
CA ASN A 1077 -33.70 -14.98 2.63
C ASN A 1077 -34.55 -13.87 3.27
N ASN A 1078 -34.83 -12.86 2.47
CA ASN A 1078 -35.52 -11.65 2.91
C ASN A 1078 -37.03 -11.91 3.02
N SER A 1079 -37.61 -11.74 4.21
CA SER A 1079 -39.02 -12.07 4.45
C SER A 1079 -39.92 -10.97 3.89
N VAL A 1080 -40.90 -11.39 3.09
CA VAL A 1080 -41.65 -10.57 2.10
C VAL A 1080 -42.46 -9.40 2.71
N PHE A 1081 -42.50 -9.23 4.03
CA PHE A 1081 -43.51 -8.40 4.72
C PHE A 1081 -43.05 -7.47 5.84
N LEU A 1082 -41.83 -7.59 6.40
CA LEU A 1082 -41.47 -6.86 7.65
C LEU A 1082 -40.03 -6.31 7.78
N SER A 1083 -39.12 -6.58 6.86
CA SER A 1083 -37.73 -6.09 6.93
C SER A 1083 -37.53 -4.74 6.22
N SER A 1084 -37.03 -3.73 6.95
CA SER A 1084 -36.67 -2.41 6.43
C SER A 1084 -35.30 -2.44 5.73
N GLU A 1085 -35.27 -2.92 4.49
CA GLU A 1085 -34.04 -3.34 3.80
C GLU A 1085 -33.25 -2.21 3.13
N LYS A 1086 -32.36 -1.62 3.92
CA LYS A 1086 -31.51 -0.46 3.61
C LYS A 1086 -30.36 -0.70 2.62
N ASP A 1087 -29.97 -1.95 2.36
CA ASP A 1087 -28.87 -2.29 1.44
C ASP A 1087 -29.12 -3.65 0.76
N THR A 1088 -29.58 -3.61 -0.49
CA THR A 1088 -29.78 -4.79 -1.33
C THR A 1088 -28.50 -5.14 -2.10
N ASN A 1089 -28.01 -6.37 -1.94
CA ASN A 1089 -26.86 -6.86 -2.70
C ASN A 1089 -27.32 -7.39 -4.07
N LEU A 1090 -26.45 -7.31 -5.08
CA LEU A 1090 -26.69 -7.97 -6.37
C LEU A 1090 -26.45 -9.48 -6.27
N TYR A 1091 -27.28 -10.24 -7.00
CA TYR A 1091 -27.26 -11.71 -7.13
C TYR A 1091 -25.87 -12.37 -7.07
N GLU A 1092 -25.70 -13.42 -6.26
CA GLU A 1092 -24.48 -14.25 -6.25
C GLU A 1092 -24.23 -14.90 -7.62
N LEU A 1093 -25.30 -15.31 -8.32
CA LEU A 1093 -25.26 -15.96 -9.64
C LEU A 1093 -26.17 -15.24 -10.66
N SER A 1094 -25.80 -15.21 -11.94
CA SER A 1094 -26.68 -14.72 -13.01
C SER A 1094 -27.13 -15.88 -13.92
N GLN A 1095 -28.44 -16.00 -14.11
CA GLN A 1095 -29.07 -16.89 -15.08
C GLN A 1095 -28.82 -16.46 -16.53
N GLU A 1096 -28.30 -15.25 -16.79
CA GLU A 1096 -28.00 -14.76 -18.13
C GLU A 1096 -26.49 -14.62 -18.40
N ARG A 1097 -26.14 -14.38 -19.68
CA ARG A 1097 -24.76 -14.38 -20.15
C ARG A 1097 -24.15 -12.98 -20.16
N ILE A 1098 -23.50 -12.61 -19.06
CA ILE A 1098 -22.92 -11.28 -18.89
C ILE A 1098 -21.60 -11.18 -19.66
N ILE A 1099 -21.60 -10.59 -20.85
CA ILE A 1099 -20.38 -10.12 -21.53
C ILE A 1099 -20.00 -8.77 -20.92
N TYR A 1100 -18.78 -8.61 -20.41
CA TYR A 1100 -18.31 -7.37 -19.79
C TYR A 1100 -16.93 -6.92 -20.28
N GLY A 1101 -16.72 -5.61 -20.32
CA GLY A 1101 -15.43 -4.97 -20.49
C GLY A 1101 -15.17 -3.98 -19.35
N LYS A 1102 -14.03 -4.12 -18.66
CA LYS A 1102 -13.62 -3.21 -17.58
C LYS A 1102 -12.24 -2.62 -17.81
N PHE A 1103 -12.02 -1.41 -17.35
CA PHE A 1103 -10.72 -0.75 -17.36
C PHE A 1103 -10.40 -0.15 -15.99
N ILE A 1104 -9.09 -0.07 -15.72
CA ILE A 1104 -8.48 0.64 -14.60
C ILE A 1104 -7.48 1.62 -15.22
N LEU A 1105 -7.52 2.90 -14.86
CA LEU A 1105 -6.59 3.91 -15.35
C LEU A 1105 -6.07 4.79 -14.20
N ARG A 1106 -4.74 4.82 -14.05
CA ARG A 1106 -4.06 5.56 -12.98
C ARG A 1106 -3.19 6.69 -13.53
N PHE A 1107 -3.36 7.89 -12.98
CA PHE A 1107 -2.53 9.06 -13.28
C PHE A 1107 -2.07 9.74 -11.99
N SER A 1108 -0.82 9.54 -11.62
CA SER A 1108 -0.12 10.32 -10.58
C SER A 1108 0.92 11.25 -11.21
N SER A 1109 1.14 12.42 -10.62
CA SER A 1109 2.19 13.38 -11.02
C SER A 1109 3.60 12.84 -10.84
#